data_AF-A0A2D5XJ55-F1
#
_entry.id   AF-A0A2D5XJ55-F1
#
_cell.length_a   1.000
_cell.length_b   1.000
_cell.length_c   1.000
_cell.angle_alpha   90.00
_cell.angle_beta   90.00
_cell.angle_gamma   90.00
#
_symmetry.space_group_name_H-M   'P 1'
#
loop_
_entity.id
_entity.type
_entity.pdbx_description
1 polymer ?
#
loop_
_entity_poly.entity_id
_entity_poly.type
_entity_poly.pdbx_seq_one_letter_code
_entity_poly.pdbx_strand_id
1 'polypeptide(L)'
;MKILLITPKFTDRPGRYYEFPLGIAYISSTLKQAGHDVQCLNLSNLEKSPEEATARAVTEIAPDLCGTGGLSPHFSQIQAILAAARRAKPSLVTIVGGGLLSSDPETALPLLGADYGVIGEGEETAEELVAALEGGARVSEVAGIVYRDSDGECLRSPRRLPRRDLDAIPWPDFEGFGIDPILSATMTIDDYFFHLEDVPRSLPMISSRSCPFNCTFCFHPTGRHYRERGLDDFFTELEALIDRYKINMVAILDEIFAVKKPRILKFCERIRSYGIKWMVQLHVGVIDEEVIDAMKEAGCVYISYGIESVHDDILRSMEKKTTQAEIERALEITRERRIGIQGNFIFGDAAETMETANHTMDWWSRNREYYIALSLLKVYPGAPVYQKAHRKGLILDKAEYMKEADVNISGIDDARFARLKRRLGTFRNTLFIPAKIQRFEKQPQKNALGEDLYRVVWDCPSCGEVNDYRSITVTAPYNFQKILVTCRTCLSRSEVENRARQAWIDPEGEERYHQAAMLKQAGRLKEAMMAYMEILRRPYPPNVHNRPEAFIRAAFDAGNIFLQTQPGPEAAIHYFEEALLRRACDPAHHIVLAHALLAGGSDGAARLHCEQARMLAPPENAALAAGMEQLTAAVERESGAPPIYFS
;
A
#
# COMPACT_ATOMS: atom_id res chain seq x y z
N MET A 1 -15.85 14.09 31.33
CA MET A 1 -15.35 12.70 31.23
C MET A 1 -13.86 12.64 30.88
N LYS A 2 -13.13 11.62 31.36
CA LYS A 2 -11.75 11.32 30.94
C LYS A 2 -11.75 10.28 29.81
N ILE A 3 -11.13 10.62 28.68
CA ILE A 3 -11.20 9.87 27.43
C ILE A 3 -9.80 9.49 26.96
N LEU A 4 -9.62 8.23 26.54
CA LEU A 4 -8.40 7.76 25.88
C LEU A 4 -8.70 7.42 24.41
N LEU A 5 -8.03 8.10 23.47
CA LEU A 5 -8.10 7.78 22.04
C LEU A 5 -6.84 7.06 21.60
N ILE A 6 -6.98 5.91 20.94
CA ILE A 6 -5.87 5.05 20.55
C ILE A 6 -5.85 4.84 19.04
N THR A 7 -4.76 5.21 18.37
CA THR A 7 -4.56 4.83 16.95
C THR A 7 -3.93 3.46 16.86
N PRO A 8 -4.40 2.58 15.95
CA PRO A 8 -3.69 1.36 15.59
C PRO A 8 -2.24 1.62 15.16
N LYS A 9 -1.45 0.54 15.10
CA LYS A 9 -0.05 0.60 14.67
C LYS A 9 0.02 0.48 13.14
N PHE A 10 0.18 1.60 12.45
CA PHE A 10 0.26 1.66 10.98
C PHE A 10 1.66 1.37 10.46
N THR A 11 2.68 1.68 11.27
CA THR A 11 4.08 1.38 10.95
C THR A 11 4.58 0.35 11.94
N ASP A 12 5.16 -0.73 11.44
CA ASP A 12 5.82 -1.72 12.30
C ASP A 12 7.18 -1.23 12.80
N ARG A 13 7.71 -0.17 12.18
CA ARG A 13 9.02 0.40 12.50
C ARG A 13 9.05 1.92 12.44
N PRO A 14 9.79 2.53 13.37
CA PRO A 14 10.02 3.96 13.34
C PRO A 14 10.74 4.40 12.05
N GLY A 15 10.40 5.60 11.57
CA GLY A 15 11.07 6.24 10.44
C GLY A 15 10.57 5.88 9.04
N ARG A 16 9.69 4.88 8.91
CA ARG A 16 8.88 4.73 7.68
C ARG A 16 7.88 5.87 7.56
N TYR A 17 7.47 6.19 6.32
CA TYR A 17 6.30 7.02 6.11
C TYR A 17 5.14 6.52 6.94
N TYR A 18 4.57 7.45 7.67
CA TYR A 18 3.41 7.21 8.48
C TYR A 18 2.28 8.06 7.92
N GLU A 19 1.33 7.42 7.25
CA GLU A 19 0.07 8.04 6.92
C GLU A 19 -0.75 8.20 8.20
N PHE A 20 -0.57 9.31 8.91
CA PHE A 20 -1.25 9.55 10.17
C PHE A 20 -2.78 9.55 9.96
N PRO A 21 -3.56 8.75 10.72
CA PRO A 21 -5.00 8.62 10.54
C PRO A 21 -5.74 9.87 11.04
N LEU A 22 -5.90 10.86 10.17
CA LEU A 22 -6.47 12.18 10.52
C LEU A 22 -7.83 12.12 11.23
N GLY A 23 -8.71 11.16 10.88
CA GLY A 23 -10.07 11.10 11.40
C GLY A 23 -10.14 11.08 12.94
N ILE A 24 -9.27 10.34 13.60
CA ILE A 24 -9.26 10.28 15.08
C ILE A 24 -8.66 11.54 15.72
N ALA A 25 -7.79 12.25 15.01
CA ALA A 25 -7.24 13.52 15.46
C ALA A 25 -8.26 14.65 15.38
N TYR A 26 -9.13 14.64 14.37
CA TYR A 26 -10.32 15.52 14.32
C TYR A 26 -11.28 15.24 15.48
N ILE A 27 -11.51 13.96 15.80
CA ILE A 27 -12.34 13.57 16.97
C ILE A 27 -11.70 14.06 18.27
N SER A 28 -10.39 13.91 18.45
CA SER A 28 -9.69 14.42 19.65
C SER A 28 -9.91 15.92 19.83
N SER A 29 -9.66 16.72 18.78
CA SER A 29 -9.87 18.17 18.84
C SER A 29 -11.29 18.56 19.17
N THR A 30 -12.27 17.87 18.58
CA THR A 30 -13.70 18.10 18.83
C THR A 30 -14.06 17.82 20.30
N LEU A 31 -13.63 16.69 20.84
CA LEU A 31 -13.90 16.33 22.25
C LEU A 31 -13.16 17.24 23.24
N LYS A 32 -11.95 17.71 22.90
CA LYS A 32 -11.22 18.71 23.70
C LYS A 32 -11.96 20.05 23.71
N GLN A 33 -12.48 20.50 22.57
CA GLN A 33 -13.28 21.73 22.49
C GLN A 33 -14.60 21.62 23.27
N ALA A 34 -15.20 20.43 23.33
CA ALA A 34 -16.36 20.14 24.17
C ALA A 34 -16.03 20.10 25.68
N GLY A 35 -14.76 20.26 26.08
CA GLY A 35 -14.34 20.38 27.48
C GLY A 35 -13.98 19.05 28.15
N HIS A 36 -13.78 17.97 27.40
CA HIS A 36 -13.36 16.68 27.96
C HIS A 36 -11.83 16.60 28.16
N ASP A 37 -11.41 15.79 29.14
CA ASP A 37 -9.99 15.44 29.35
C ASP A 37 -9.61 14.31 28.38
N VAL A 38 -9.08 14.67 27.22
CA VAL A 38 -8.72 13.73 26.15
C VAL A 38 -7.22 13.46 26.15
N GLN A 39 -6.88 12.20 26.42
CA GLN A 39 -5.54 11.65 26.29
C GLN A 39 -5.46 10.82 25.00
N CYS A 40 -4.29 10.81 24.37
CA CYS A 40 -4.10 10.17 23.08
C CYS A 40 -2.90 9.21 23.14
N LEU A 41 -3.06 8.01 22.59
CA LEU A 41 -2.02 7.01 22.45
C LEU A 41 -1.82 6.68 20.98
N ASN A 42 -0.65 7.02 20.45
CA ASN A 42 -0.25 6.62 19.11
C ASN A 42 0.61 5.36 19.18
N LEU A 43 0.05 4.20 18.81
CA LEU A 43 0.79 2.94 18.81
C LEU A 43 1.89 2.85 17.75
N SER A 44 1.97 3.83 16.85
CA SER A 44 3.09 3.99 15.91
C SER A 44 4.28 4.74 16.52
N ASN A 45 4.16 5.33 17.72
CA ASN A 45 5.25 5.98 18.47
C ASN A 45 6.19 4.96 19.15
N LEU A 46 6.88 4.14 18.36
CA LEU A 46 7.95 3.23 18.82
C LEU A 46 7.50 2.12 19.80
N GLU A 47 6.20 1.93 20.01
CA GLU A 47 5.68 0.92 20.94
C GLU A 47 6.00 -0.49 20.44
N LYS A 48 6.67 -1.30 21.27
CA LYS A 48 7.06 -2.67 20.92
C LYS A 48 5.87 -3.63 20.92
N SER A 49 5.00 -3.49 21.92
CA SER A 49 3.82 -4.33 22.13
C SER A 49 2.58 -3.44 22.21
N PRO A 50 1.76 -3.36 21.15
CA PRO A 50 0.53 -2.58 21.13
C PRO A 50 -0.42 -2.88 22.30
N GLU A 51 -0.55 -4.16 22.66
CA GLU A 51 -1.43 -4.64 23.72
C GLU A 51 -0.93 -4.23 25.11
N GLU A 52 0.36 -4.35 25.38
CA GLU A 52 0.96 -3.92 26.65
C GLU A 52 0.91 -2.39 26.79
N ALA A 53 1.19 -1.66 25.71
CA ALA A 53 1.09 -0.20 25.68
C ALA A 53 -0.35 0.27 25.97
N THR A 54 -1.34 -0.40 25.36
CA THR A 54 -2.76 -0.13 25.60
C THR A 54 -3.14 -0.40 27.05
N ALA A 55 -2.77 -1.56 27.60
CA ALA A 55 -3.10 -1.94 28.97
C ALA A 55 -2.45 -0.98 30.00
N ARG A 56 -1.19 -0.60 29.76
CA ARG A 56 -0.46 0.39 30.56
C ARG A 56 -1.18 1.74 30.56
N ALA A 57 -1.49 2.26 29.38
CA ALA A 57 -2.18 3.55 29.24
C ALA A 57 -3.55 3.55 29.95
N VAL A 58 -4.35 2.49 29.78
CA VAL A 58 -5.65 2.37 30.48
C VAL A 58 -5.47 2.32 32.00
N THR A 59 -4.44 1.65 32.50
CA THR A 59 -4.17 1.54 33.95
C THR A 59 -3.71 2.87 34.54
N GLU A 60 -2.77 3.56 33.88
CA GLU A 60 -2.18 4.81 34.37
C GLU A 60 -3.15 5.99 34.26
N ILE A 61 -3.87 6.09 33.13
CA ILE A 61 -4.80 7.20 32.87
C ILE A 61 -6.12 6.99 33.62
N ALA A 62 -6.54 5.72 33.77
CA ALA A 62 -7.84 5.30 34.29
C ALA A 62 -9.03 5.99 33.57
N PRO A 63 -9.11 5.92 32.23
CA PRO A 63 -10.12 6.64 31.45
C PRO A 63 -11.52 6.05 31.69
N ASP A 64 -12.56 6.88 31.59
CA ASP A 64 -13.95 6.45 31.63
C ASP A 64 -14.37 5.81 30.30
N LEU A 65 -13.74 6.27 29.20
CA LEU A 65 -14.04 5.86 27.84
C LEU A 65 -12.75 5.68 27.03
N CYS A 66 -12.72 4.63 26.20
CA CYS A 66 -11.65 4.38 25.25
C CYS A 66 -12.19 4.32 23.82
N GLY A 67 -11.64 5.15 22.93
CA GLY A 67 -11.98 5.22 21.51
C GLY A 67 -10.86 4.71 20.62
N THR A 68 -11.20 3.96 19.57
CA THR A 68 -10.24 3.59 18.51
C THR A 68 -10.95 3.43 17.16
N GLY A 69 -10.23 3.14 16.08
CA GLY A 69 -10.81 2.93 14.76
C GLY A 69 -9.77 2.79 13.67
N GLY A 70 -10.23 2.50 12.46
CA GLY A 70 -9.34 2.38 11.30
C GLY A 70 -10.03 1.80 10.07
N LEU A 71 -9.20 1.40 9.11
CA LEU A 71 -9.62 0.76 7.85
C LEU A 71 -9.59 -0.76 7.96
N SER A 72 -10.22 -1.47 7.02
CA SER A 72 -10.35 -2.94 7.05
C SER A 72 -9.06 -3.72 7.31
N PRO A 73 -7.87 -3.34 6.77
CA PRO A 73 -6.61 -4.03 7.09
C PRO A 73 -6.21 -4.01 8.57
N HIS A 74 -6.80 -3.12 9.38
CA HIS A 74 -6.50 -2.96 10.80
C HIS A 74 -7.43 -3.75 11.73
N PHE A 75 -8.30 -4.62 11.18
CA PHE A 75 -9.28 -5.38 11.96
C PHE A 75 -8.67 -6.06 13.20
N SER A 76 -7.61 -6.84 13.01
CA SER A 76 -6.96 -7.58 14.10
C SER A 76 -6.33 -6.66 15.14
N GLN A 77 -5.72 -5.55 14.70
CA GLN A 77 -5.11 -4.57 15.60
C GLN A 77 -6.17 -3.85 16.44
N ILE A 78 -7.27 -3.43 15.84
CA ILE A 78 -8.39 -2.77 16.54
C ILE A 78 -8.99 -3.73 17.57
N GLN A 79 -9.21 -4.99 17.19
CA GLN A 79 -9.71 -6.02 18.10
C GLN A 79 -8.75 -6.24 19.28
N ALA A 80 -7.43 -6.29 19.03
CA ALA A 80 -6.43 -6.45 20.06
C ALA A 80 -6.39 -5.27 21.05
N ILE A 81 -6.52 -4.02 20.55
CA ILE A 81 -6.61 -2.80 21.37
C ILE A 81 -7.82 -2.86 22.29
N LEU A 82 -9.01 -3.12 21.74
CA LEU A 82 -10.26 -3.19 22.51
C LEU A 82 -10.21 -4.29 23.57
N ALA A 83 -9.68 -5.46 23.22
CA ALA A 83 -9.51 -6.57 24.16
C ALA A 83 -8.50 -6.24 25.28
N ALA A 84 -7.37 -5.61 24.96
CA ALA A 84 -6.38 -5.20 25.96
C ALA A 84 -6.94 -4.12 26.90
N ALA A 85 -7.65 -3.13 26.37
CA ALA A 85 -8.28 -2.08 27.16
C ALA A 85 -9.32 -2.65 28.14
N ARG A 86 -10.18 -3.55 27.67
CA ARG A 86 -11.22 -4.20 28.49
C ARG A 86 -10.62 -5.14 29.56
N ARG A 87 -9.51 -5.82 29.27
CA ARG A 87 -8.78 -6.61 30.28
C ARG A 87 -8.20 -5.73 31.39
N ALA A 88 -7.66 -4.56 31.04
CA ALA A 88 -7.09 -3.63 32.00
C ALA A 88 -8.17 -2.94 32.87
N LYS A 89 -9.33 -2.60 32.29
CA LYS A 89 -10.48 -2.03 33.01
C LYS A 89 -11.79 -2.64 32.48
N PRO A 90 -12.36 -3.67 33.15
CA PRO A 90 -13.57 -4.36 32.68
C PRO A 90 -14.82 -3.48 32.54
N SER A 91 -14.89 -2.36 33.29
CA SER A 91 -16.00 -1.39 33.24
C SER A 91 -15.82 -0.28 32.19
N LEU A 92 -14.72 -0.32 31.42
CA LEU A 92 -14.40 0.71 30.44
C LEU A 92 -15.40 0.72 29.29
N VAL A 93 -15.99 1.88 29.01
CA VAL A 93 -16.81 2.07 27.82
C VAL A 93 -15.91 2.15 26.59
N THR A 94 -16.24 1.38 25.56
CA THR A 94 -15.46 1.32 24.32
C THR A 94 -16.24 1.82 23.12
N ILE A 95 -15.62 2.73 22.36
CA ILE A 95 -16.14 3.25 21.10
C ILE A 95 -15.19 2.84 19.98
N VAL A 96 -15.75 2.36 18.87
CA VAL A 96 -15.00 2.10 17.64
C VAL A 96 -15.55 2.91 16.47
N GLY A 97 -14.68 3.32 15.54
CA GLY A 97 -15.06 4.10 14.36
C GLY A 97 -14.25 3.76 13.12
N GLY A 98 -14.39 4.59 12.09
CA GLY A 98 -13.63 4.51 10.85
C GLY A 98 -14.28 3.65 9.77
N GLY A 99 -13.56 3.51 8.64
CA GLY A 99 -14.05 2.83 7.45
C GLY A 99 -14.36 1.35 7.67
N LEU A 100 -13.59 0.65 8.52
CA LEU A 100 -13.86 -0.75 8.87
C LEU A 100 -15.25 -0.90 9.49
N LEU A 101 -15.55 -0.16 10.56
CA LEU A 101 -16.86 -0.24 11.19
C LEU A 101 -17.96 0.23 10.25
N SER A 102 -17.76 1.36 9.58
CA SER A 102 -18.78 1.98 8.74
C SER A 102 -19.19 1.10 7.55
N SER A 103 -18.32 0.16 7.14
CA SER A 103 -18.52 -0.70 5.98
C SER A 103 -19.61 -1.77 6.15
N ASP A 104 -19.70 -2.37 7.34
CA ASP A 104 -20.78 -3.28 7.76
C ASP A 104 -20.94 -3.23 9.30
N PRO A 105 -21.59 -2.18 9.84
CA PRO A 105 -21.63 -1.88 11.26
C PRO A 105 -22.16 -3.02 12.16
N GLU A 106 -23.23 -3.69 11.75
CA GLU A 106 -23.88 -4.76 12.51
C GLU A 106 -23.02 -6.00 12.60
N THR A 107 -22.21 -6.27 11.57
CA THR A 107 -21.26 -7.38 11.57
C THR A 107 -19.99 -6.99 12.33
N ALA A 108 -19.48 -5.79 12.11
CA ALA A 108 -18.20 -5.36 12.68
C ALA A 108 -18.25 -5.11 14.20
N LEU A 109 -19.30 -4.46 14.72
CA LEU A 109 -19.40 -4.13 16.15
C LEU A 109 -19.26 -5.36 17.07
N PRO A 110 -20.04 -6.45 16.91
CA PRO A 110 -19.91 -7.63 17.76
C PRO A 110 -18.57 -8.35 17.57
N LEU A 111 -18.03 -8.40 16.34
CA LEU A 111 -16.75 -9.04 16.07
C LEU A 111 -15.57 -8.32 16.75
N LEU A 112 -15.63 -6.99 16.79
CA LEU A 112 -14.61 -6.16 17.44
C LEU A 112 -14.76 -6.14 18.97
N GLY A 113 -15.95 -6.51 19.49
CA GLY A 113 -16.22 -6.53 20.93
C GLY A 113 -16.30 -5.14 21.57
N ALA A 114 -16.64 -4.10 20.80
CA ALA A 114 -16.85 -2.74 21.30
C ALA A 114 -18.30 -2.54 21.78
N ASP A 115 -18.55 -1.53 22.63
CA ASP A 115 -19.89 -1.23 23.15
C ASP A 115 -20.70 -0.36 22.18
N TYR A 116 -20.03 0.65 21.59
CA TYR A 116 -20.62 1.57 20.63
C TYR A 116 -19.75 1.68 19.38
N GLY A 117 -20.41 1.90 18.25
CA GLY A 117 -19.78 2.14 16.97
C GLY A 117 -20.26 3.45 16.35
N VAL A 118 -19.34 4.25 15.80
CA VAL A 118 -19.64 5.49 15.07
C VAL A 118 -19.57 5.26 13.56
N ILE A 119 -20.66 5.55 12.85
CA ILE A 119 -20.83 5.30 11.42
C ILE A 119 -20.62 6.61 10.63
N GLY A 120 -19.63 6.60 9.72
CA GLY A 120 -19.33 7.74 8.85
C GLY A 120 -18.37 8.76 9.48
N GLU A 121 -18.71 10.04 9.39
CA GLU A 121 -17.97 11.13 10.04
C GLU A 121 -18.23 11.12 11.54
N GLY A 122 -17.18 11.29 12.33
CA GLY A 122 -17.21 10.94 13.75
C GLY A 122 -17.24 12.12 14.72
N GLU A 123 -16.97 13.34 14.25
CA GLU A 123 -16.76 14.51 15.10
C GLU A 123 -18.01 14.85 15.92
N GLU A 124 -19.11 15.21 15.25
CA GLU A 124 -20.39 15.56 15.92
C GLU A 124 -21.02 14.35 16.63
N THR A 125 -20.94 13.17 16.00
CA THR A 125 -21.52 11.95 16.59
C THR A 125 -20.77 11.52 17.85
N ALA A 126 -19.44 11.65 17.91
CA ALA A 126 -18.68 11.32 19.11
C ALA A 126 -18.99 12.30 20.24
N GLU A 127 -19.08 13.60 19.94
CA GLU A 127 -19.47 14.63 20.93
C GLU A 127 -20.85 14.32 21.55
N GLU A 128 -21.87 14.12 20.71
CA GLU A 128 -23.22 13.81 21.18
C GLU A 128 -23.30 12.47 21.93
N LEU A 129 -22.55 11.46 21.49
CA LEU A 129 -22.49 10.16 22.18
C LEU A 129 -21.85 10.29 23.55
N VAL A 130 -20.73 10.99 23.67
CA VAL A 130 -20.07 11.22 24.97
C VAL A 130 -20.97 12.02 25.90
N ALA A 131 -21.64 13.06 25.39
CA ALA A 131 -22.60 13.84 26.16
C ALA A 131 -23.78 12.99 26.65
N ALA A 132 -24.30 12.08 25.82
CA ALA A 132 -25.37 11.17 26.20
C ALA A 132 -24.93 10.18 27.30
N LEU A 133 -23.71 9.66 27.20
CA LEU A 133 -23.13 8.75 28.19
C LEU A 133 -22.82 9.44 29.54
N GLU A 134 -22.45 10.73 29.51
CA GLU A 134 -22.20 11.53 30.72
C GLU A 134 -23.50 12.00 31.39
N GLY A 135 -24.45 12.48 30.60
CA GLY A 135 -25.70 13.10 31.08
C GLY A 135 -26.88 12.15 31.26
N GLY A 136 -26.73 10.87 30.91
CA GLY A 136 -27.81 9.86 30.97
C GLY A 136 -28.91 10.07 29.93
N ALA A 137 -28.63 10.82 28.86
CA ALA A 137 -29.56 10.96 27.74
C ALA A 137 -29.68 9.63 26.98
N ARG A 138 -30.76 9.48 26.20
CA ARG A 138 -31.01 8.25 25.46
C ARG A 138 -30.03 8.13 24.30
N VAL A 139 -29.06 7.22 24.42
CA VAL A 139 -28.08 6.89 23.37
C VAL A 139 -28.75 6.54 22.04
N SER A 140 -29.95 5.97 22.06
CA SER A 140 -30.74 5.66 20.87
C SER A 140 -31.13 6.88 20.01
N GLU A 141 -31.05 8.09 20.56
CA GLU A 141 -31.35 9.34 19.84
C GLU A 141 -30.11 9.97 19.17
N VAL A 142 -28.90 9.52 19.53
CA VAL A 142 -27.65 10.02 18.93
C VAL A 142 -27.56 9.54 17.49
N ALA A 143 -27.52 10.43 16.52
CA ALA A 143 -27.50 10.02 15.12
C ALA A 143 -26.13 9.48 14.67
N GLY A 144 -26.14 8.40 13.90
CA GLY A 144 -24.96 7.83 13.26
C GLY A 144 -24.21 6.80 14.10
N ILE A 145 -24.88 6.06 14.98
CA ILE A 145 -24.25 5.02 15.80
C ILE A 145 -24.84 3.64 15.58
N VAL A 146 -24.05 2.62 15.89
CA VAL A 146 -24.47 1.24 16.11
C VAL A 146 -24.14 0.86 17.55
N TYR A 147 -25.02 0.14 18.23
CA TYR A 147 -24.84 -0.24 19.63
C TYR A 147 -25.59 -1.53 19.95
N ARG A 148 -25.31 -2.16 21.09
CA ARG A 148 -26.10 -3.28 21.61
C ARG A 148 -27.13 -2.79 22.61
N ASP A 149 -28.37 -3.24 22.48
CA ASP A 149 -29.40 -3.00 23.49
C ASP A 149 -29.26 -3.92 24.71
N SER A 150 -30.21 -3.83 25.63
CA SER A 150 -30.22 -4.66 26.85
C SER A 150 -30.39 -6.15 26.58
N ASP A 151 -30.96 -6.52 25.44
CA ASP A 151 -31.17 -7.91 25.03
C ASP A 151 -29.97 -8.45 24.24
N GLY A 152 -28.97 -7.60 23.98
CA GLY A 152 -27.75 -7.92 23.25
C GLY A 152 -27.88 -7.77 21.73
N GLU A 153 -29.03 -7.31 21.24
CA GLU A 153 -29.29 -7.12 19.81
C GLU A 153 -28.58 -5.87 19.30
N CYS A 154 -28.04 -5.97 18.08
CA CYS A 154 -27.28 -4.90 17.46
C CYS A 154 -28.23 -3.92 16.74
N LEU A 155 -28.35 -2.70 17.24
CA LEU A 155 -29.25 -1.67 16.74
C LEU A 155 -28.48 -0.52 16.10
N ARG A 156 -29.08 0.07 15.05
CA ARG A 156 -28.62 1.33 14.47
C ARG A 156 -29.53 2.47 14.92
N SER A 157 -28.93 3.59 15.26
CA SER A 157 -29.64 4.84 15.51
C SER A 157 -30.00 5.57 14.20
N PRO A 158 -30.73 6.69 14.25
CA PRO A 158 -31.02 7.51 13.07
C PRO A 158 -29.74 7.87 12.30
N ARG A 159 -29.85 7.99 10.97
CA ARG A 159 -28.71 8.31 10.11
C ARG A 159 -28.20 9.75 10.36
N ARG A 160 -26.88 9.91 10.55
CA ARG A 160 -26.18 11.21 10.48
C ARG A 160 -25.97 11.63 9.03
N LEU A 161 -26.27 12.89 8.72
CA LEU A 161 -25.86 13.50 7.45
C LEU A 161 -24.46 14.09 7.59
N PRO A 162 -23.57 13.95 6.58
CA PRO A 162 -22.24 14.54 6.63
C PRO A 162 -22.30 16.07 6.79
N ARG A 163 -21.37 16.63 7.57
CA ARG A 163 -21.34 18.06 7.85
C ARG A 163 -21.03 18.85 6.59
N ARG A 164 -21.83 19.88 6.27
CA ARG A 164 -21.61 20.67 5.03
C ARG A 164 -20.43 21.62 5.14
N ASP A 165 -20.33 22.32 6.25
CA ASP A 165 -19.30 23.32 6.51
C ASP A 165 -18.09 22.65 7.18
N LEU A 166 -17.03 22.44 6.40
CA LEU A 166 -15.80 21.82 6.87
C LEU A 166 -14.93 22.78 7.68
N ASP A 167 -15.08 24.10 7.51
CA ASP A 167 -14.25 25.11 8.19
C ASP A 167 -14.62 25.21 9.68
N ALA A 168 -15.81 24.76 10.04
CA ALA A 168 -16.26 24.68 11.41
C ALA A 168 -15.77 23.43 12.16
N ILE A 169 -15.06 22.52 11.48
CA ILE A 169 -14.43 21.35 12.12
C ILE A 169 -13.06 21.81 12.65
N PRO A 170 -12.74 21.57 13.93
CA PRO A 170 -11.45 21.99 14.46
C PRO A 170 -10.29 21.25 13.81
N TRP A 171 -9.13 21.89 13.70
CA TRP A 171 -7.93 21.27 13.12
C TRP A 171 -7.51 20.03 13.92
N PRO A 172 -6.90 19.02 13.25
CA PRO A 172 -6.54 17.75 13.88
C PRO A 172 -5.50 17.89 15.00
N ASP A 173 -5.71 17.16 16.09
CA ASP A 173 -4.85 17.14 17.28
C ASP A 173 -3.56 16.33 17.06
N PHE A 174 -2.62 16.86 16.29
CA PHE A 174 -1.32 16.23 16.08
C PHE A 174 -0.47 16.16 17.35
N GLU A 175 -0.63 17.13 18.26
CA GLU A 175 0.10 17.20 19.53
C GLU A 175 -0.29 16.06 20.45
N GLY A 176 -1.59 15.80 20.63
CA GLY A 176 -2.05 14.70 21.49
C GLY A 176 -1.48 13.36 21.06
N PHE A 177 -1.35 13.11 19.75
CA PHE A 177 -0.79 11.86 19.24
C PHE A 177 0.75 11.87 19.12
N GLY A 178 1.42 12.90 19.63
CA GLY A 178 2.89 12.97 19.69
C GLY A 178 3.54 12.81 18.32
N ILE A 179 3.14 13.61 17.34
CA ILE A 179 3.62 13.46 15.96
C ILE A 179 5.10 13.85 15.77
N ASP A 180 5.64 14.72 16.63
CA ASP A 180 6.98 15.29 16.44
C ASP A 180 8.12 14.25 16.51
N PRO A 181 8.11 13.28 17.43
CA PRO A 181 9.03 12.12 17.39
C PRO A 181 8.98 11.34 16.07
N ILE A 182 7.79 11.18 15.46
CA ILE A 182 7.65 10.47 14.18
C ILE A 182 8.27 11.29 13.05
N LEU A 183 7.95 12.59 12.97
CA LEU A 183 8.52 13.48 11.97
C LEU A 183 10.05 13.53 12.06
N SER A 184 10.58 13.51 13.27
CA SER A 184 12.03 13.53 13.52
C SER A 184 12.71 12.19 13.20
N ALA A 185 11.95 11.09 13.16
CA ALA A 185 12.44 9.77 12.76
C ALA A 185 12.25 9.49 11.26
N THR A 186 11.42 10.27 10.55
CA THR A 186 11.03 10.00 9.15
C THR A 186 12.24 10.01 8.22
N MET A 187 12.28 9.05 7.31
CA MET A 187 13.45 8.75 6.49
C MET A 187 13.24 9.08 5.02
N THR A 188 14.32 9.43 4.33
CA THR A 188 14.33 9.81 2.90
C THR A 188 13.85 8.72 1.95
N ILE A 189 13.96 7.44 2.35
CA ILE A 189 13.45 6.34 1.55
C ILE A 189 12.56 5.48 2.42
N ASP A 190 11.28 5.49 2.08
CA ASP A 190 10.32 4.50 2.54
C ASP A 190 9.50 3.97 1.36
N ASP A 191 8.82 2.87 1.61
CA ASP A 191 8.22 2.04 0.57
C ASP A 191 6.91 2.65 0.00
N TYR A 192 6.49 3.84 0.46
CA TYR A 192 5.16 4.36 0.14
C TYR A 192 5.15 5.81 -0.36
N PHE A 193 5.94 6.72 0.23
CA PHE A 193 5.98 8.13 -0.15
C PHE A 193 7.40 8.59 -0.48
N PHE A 194 7.52 9.28 -1.61
CA PHE A 194 8.82 9.53 -2.24
C PHE A 194 9.42 10.84 -1.75
N HIS A 195 10.12 10.75 -0.63
CA HIS A 195 10.77 11.90 -0.04
C HIS A 195 11.98 12.34 -0.87
N LEU A 196 11.88 13.55 -1.40
CA LEU A 196 12.98 14.22 -2.11
C LEU A 196 14.03 14.77 -1.14
N GLU A 197 13.67 14.90 0.14
CA GLU A 197 14.45 15.55 1.17
C GLU A 197 15.32 14.56 1.95
N ASP A 198 16.53 14.96 2.34
CA ASP A 198 17.40 14.16 3.21
C ASP A 198 16.83 14.03 4.65
N VAL A 199 15.91 14.93 5.03
CA VAL A 199 15.16 14.90 6.29
C VAL A 199 13.70 15.30 6.00
N PRO A 200 12.87 14.37 5.51
CA PRO A 200 11.48 14.69 5.22
C PRO A 200 10.68 14.91 6.50
N ARG A 201 9.84 15.95 6.48
CA ARG A 201 8.87 16.26 7.53
C ARG A 201 7.54 16.47 6.84
N SER A 202 6.79 15.37 6.70
CA SER A 202 5.52 15.33 5.99
C SER A 202 4.36 15.14 6.94
N LEU A 203 3.33 15.99 6.82
CA LEU A 203 2.05 15.75 7.47
C LEU A 203 0.91 15.65 6.45
N PRO A 204 -0.09 14.81 6.72
CA PRO A 204 -1.28 14.77 5.90
C PRO A 204 -2.19 15.96 6.21
N MET A 205 -2.86 16.50 5.19
CA MET A 205 -3.91 17.50 5.33
C MET A 205 -5.09 17.14 4.41
N ILE A 206 -6.26 17.71 4.72
CA ILE A 206 -7.47 17.54 3.91
C ILE A 206 -7.95 18.92 3.45
N SER A 207 -8.22 19.04 2.16
CA SER A 207 -8.79 20.23 1.51
C SER A 207 -10.23 20.02 1.04
N SER A 208 -10.70 18.78 1.04
CA SER A 208 -12.08 18.41 0.70
C SER A 208 -12.46 17.03 1.25
N ARG A 209 -13.76 16.78 1.43
CA ARG A 209 -14.28 15.46 1.84
C ARG A 209 -15.25 14.89 0.80
N SER A 210 -15.27 13.56 0.76
CA SER A 210 -16.06 12.74 -0.16
C SER A 210 -15.63 12.83 -1.61
N CYS A 211 -16.13 11.91 -2.44
CA CYS A 211 -15.88 11.87 -3.87
C CYS A 211 -17.24 11.81 -4.62
N PRO A 212 -17.44 12.57 -5.71
CA PRO A 212 -18.71 12.56 -6.44
C PRO A 212 -18.83 11.40 -7.45
N PHE A 213 -17.75 10.64 -7.66
CA PHE A 213 -17.76 9.46 -8.52
C PHE A 213 -18.43 8.28 -7.81
N ASN A 214 -18.84 7.26 -8.57
CA ASN A 214 -19.54 6.08 -8.05
C ASN A 214 -18.86 4.78 -8.49
N CYS A 215 -17.52 4.75 -8.48
CA CYS A 215 -16.75 3.58 -8.87
C CYS A 215 -17.22 2.34 -8.09
N THR A 216 -17.44 1.22 -8.78
CA THR A 216 -18.13 0.06 -8.20
C THR A 216 -17.37 -0.61 -7.06
N PHE A 217 -16.04 -0.41 -7.00
CA PHE A 217 -15.14 -0.92 -5.98
C PHE A 217 -14.88 0.05 -4.83
N CYS A 218 -15.31 1.31 -4.93
CA CYS A 218 -15.09 2.32 -3.89
C CYS A 218 -16.16 2.25 -2.80
N PHE A 219 -15.73 2.49 -1.56
CA PHE A 219 -16.60 2.69 -0.42
C PHE A 219 -16.44 4.12 0.10
N HIS A 220 -17.56 4.86 0.22
CA HIS A 220 -17.58 6.27 0.60
C HIS A 220 -18.29 6.47 1.96
N PRO A 221 -17.62 6.20 3.09
CA PRO A 221 -18.24 6.31 4.43
C PRO A 221 -18.61 7.75 4.79
N THR A 222 -17.93 8.74 4.19
CA THR A 222 -18.15 10.17 4.45
C THR A 222 -19.28 10.77 3.60
N GLY A 223 -19.95 9.96 2.78
CA GLY A 223 -20.98 10.40 1.85
C GLY A 223 -20.47 10.60 0.42
N ARG A 224 -21.37 11.02 -0.48
CA ARG A 224 -21.11 11.17 -1.93
C ARG A 224 -21.14 12.62 -2.42
N HIS A 225 -21.48 13.55 -1.53
CA HIS A 225 -21.49 14.97 -1.86
C HIS A 225 -20.11 15.53 -1.60
N TYR A 226 -19.41 15.86 -2.69
CA TYR A 226 -18.12 16.55 -2.62
C TYR A 226 -18.27 17.88 -1.88
N ARG A 227 -17.48 18.06 -0.83
CA ARG A 227 -17.48 19.26 0.02
C ARG A 227 -16.09 19.83 0.07
N GLU A 228 -15.96 21.11 -0.27
CA GLU A 228 -14.69 21.82 -0.25
C GLU A 228 -14.51 22.48 1.12
N ARG A 229 -13.29 22.41 1.65
CA ARG A 229 -12.83 23.26 2.74
C ARG A 229 -12.40 24.60 2.16
N GLY A 230 -12.67 25.67 2.89
CA GLY A 230 -12.22 27.02 2.60
C GLY A 230 -10.70 27.06 2.50
N LEU A 231 -10.19 27.72 1.45
CA LEU A 231 -8.75 27.87 1.29
C LEU A 231 -8.12 28.71 2.40
N ASP A 232 -8.84 29.69 2.95
CA ASP A 232 -8.32 30.52 4.04
C ASP A 232 -8.03 29.69 5.30
N ASP A 233 -8.98 28.85 5.70
CA ASP A 233 -8.80 27.94 6.84
C ASP A 233 -7.68 26.92 6.58
N PHE A 234 -7.65 26.29 5.39
CA PHE A 234 -6.58 25.36 5.00
C PHE A 234 -5.18 25.98 5.11
N PHE A 235 -4.99 27.19 4.55
CA PHE A 235 -3.67 27.83 4.55
C PHE A 235 -3.27 28.38 5.93
N THR A 236 -4.24 28.72 6.78
CA THR A 236 -3.98 29.08 8.17
C THR A 236 -3.49 27.87 8.97
N GLU A 237 -4.11 26.69 8.77
CA GLU A 237 -3.59 25.44 9.35
C GLU A 237 -2.19 25.12 8.81
N LEU A 238 -1.98 25.23 7.49
CA LEU A 238 -0.67 24.95 6.88
C LEU A 238 0.44 25.80 7.50
N GLU A 239 0.19 27.11 7.66
CA GLU A 239 1.15 28.03 8.30
C GLU A 239 1.45 27.60 9.74
N ALA A 240 0.42 27.25 10.53
CA ALA A 240 0.60 26.76 11.89
C ALA A 240 1.42 25.46 11.95
N LEU A 241 1.21 24.53 11.00
CA LEU A 241 1.97 23.29 10.92
C LEU A 241 3.42 23.50 10.49
N ILE A 242 3.66 24.42 9.55
CA ILE A 242 5.02 24.84 9.16
C ILE A 242 5.73 25.45 10.36
N ASP A 243 5.08 26.35 11.09
CA ASP A 243 5.69 27.02 12.23
C ASP A 243 5.97 26.06 13.39
N ARG A 244 5.02 25.20 13.71
CA ARG A 244 5.12 24.29 14.86
C ARG A 244 6.00 23.09 14.58
N TYR A 245 5.77 22.40 13.47
CA TYR A 245 6.38 21.10 13.18
C TYR A 245 7.46 21.18 12.11
N LYS A 246 7.72 22.36 11.53
CA LYS A 246 8.74 22.55 10.47
C LYS A 246 8.54 21.59 9.30
N ILE A 247 7.28 21.38 8.91
CA ILE A 247 6.98 20.52 7.77
C ILE A 247 7.55 21.13 6.48
N ASN A 248 8.12 20.27 5.64
CA ASN A 248 8.66 20.63 4.32
C ASN A 248 7.93 19.90 3.19
N MET A 249 6.98 19.02 3.55
CA MET A 249 6.07 18.36 2.64
C MET A 249 4.65 18.29 3.22
N VAL A 250 3.64 18.36 2.36
CA VAL A 250 2.25 18.07 2.72
C VAL A 250 1.65 17.02 1.79
N ALA A 251 1.07 15.98 2.37
CA ALA A 251 0.29 14.97 1.63
C ALA A 251 -1.19 15.35 1.72
N ILE A 252 -1.81 15.71 0.60
CA ILE A 252 -3.23 16.07 0.58
C ILE A 252 -4.04 14.79 0.37
N LEU A 253 -4.64 14.29 1.45
CA LEU A 253 -5.30 12.98 1.52
C LEU A 253 -6.82 13.08 1.33
N ASP A 254 -7.23 13.92 0.39
CA ASP A 254 -8.62 13.97 -0.06
C ASP A 254 -8.95 12.68 -0.83
N GLU A 255 -10.20 12.20 -0.76
CA GLU A 255 -10.66 11.10 -1.62
C GLU A 255 -10.52 11.46 -3.12
N ILE A 256 -10.63 12.75 -3.42
CA ILE A 256 -10.25 13.37 -4.69
C ILE A 256 -9.94 14.85 -4.42
N PHE A 257 -8.74 15.31 -4.75
CA PHE A 257 -8.29 16.67 -4.38
C PHE A 257 -9.18 17.77 -4.96
N ALA A 258 -9.52 17.66 -6.24
CA ALA A 258 -10.36 18.64 -6.91
C ALA A 258 -11.12 18.01 -8.08
N VAL A 259 -12.34 18.48 -8.28
CA VAL A 259 -13.23 18.03 -9.37
C VAL A 259 -13.33 19.06 -10.50
N LYS A 260 -12.76 20.25 -10.31
CA LYS A 260 -12.79 21.37 -11.26
C LYS A 260 -11.48 22.13 -11.28
N LYS A 261 -10.99 22.43 -12.49
CA LYS A 261 -9.77 23.19 -12.76
C LYS A 261 -9.61 24.51 -11.98
N PRO A 262 -10.63 25.40 -11.87
CA PRO A 262 -10.47 26.66 -11.14
C PRO A 262 -10.06 26.50 -9.67
N ARG A 263 -10.46 25.41 -9.00
CA ARG A 263 -10.08 25.14 -7.61
C ARG A 263 -8.60 24.79 -7.50
N ILE A 264 -8.08 24.04 -8.47
CA ILE A 264 -6.67 23.65 -8.56
C ILE A 264 -5.80 24.87 -8.78
N LEU A 265 -6.16 25.73 -9.75
CA LEU A 265 -5.38 26.94 -10.07
C LEU A 265 -5.29 27.90 -8.87
N LYS A 266 -6.42 28.15 -8.18
CA LYS A 266 -6.44 28.97 -6.96
C LYS A 266 -5.60 28.38 -5.82
N PHE A 267 -5.61 27.05 -5.68
CA PHE A 267 -4.76 26.38 -4.71
C PHE A 267 -3.27 26.56 -5.06
N CYS A 268 -2.90 26.33 -6.32
CA CYS A 268 -1.52 26.46 -6.82
C CYS A 268 -0.99 27.88 -6.64
N GLU A 269 -1.80 28.91 -6.94
CA GLU A 269 -1.46 30.31 -6.73
C GLU A 269 -1.04 30.59 -5.28
N ARG A 270 -1.83 30.09 -4.31
CA ARG A 270 -1.60 30.34 -2.88
C ARG A 270 -0.48 29.50 -2.29
N ILE A 271 -0.39 28.21 -2.62
CA ILE A 271 0.62 27.32 -2.00
C ILE A 271 2.04 27.67 -2.45
N ARG A 272 2.19 28.27 -3.63
CA ARG A 272 3.50 28.64 -4.22
C ARG A 272 4.37 29.47 -3.27
N SER A 273 3.79 30.40 -2.52
CA SER A 273 4.56 31.29 -1.62
C SER A 273 5.17 30.56 -0.41
N TYR A 274 4.66 29.38 -0.06
CA TYR A 274 5.16 28.60 1.08
C TYR A 274 6.41 27.79 0.74
N GLY A 275 6.71 27.58 -0.55
CA GLY A 275 7.88 26.82 -0.99
C GLY A 275 7.89 25.35 -0.57
N ILE A 276 6.75 24.81 -0.12
CA ILE A 276 6.60 23.44 0.36
C ILE A 276 6.38 22.46 -0.78
N LYS A 277 6.86 21.21 -0.63
CA LYS A 277 6.53 20.13 -1.56
C LYS A 277 5.15 19.56 -1.23
N TRP A 278 4.41 19.13 -2.25
CA TRP A 278 3.10 18.56 -2.00
C TRP A 278 2.70 17.53 -3.03
N MET A 279 1.72 16.71 -2.66
CA MET A 279 1.14 15.70 -3.52
C MET A 279 -0.35 15.54 -3.29
N VAL A 280 -1.02 15.01 -4.32
CA VAL A 280 -2.47 14.90 -4.39
C VAL A 280 -2.90 13.62 -5.10
N GLN A 281 -4.17 13.27 -4.92
CA GLN A 281 -4.86 12.28 -5.72
C GLN A 281 -5.86 12.97 -6.64
N LEU A 282 -5.84 12.63 -7.93
CA LEU A 282 -6.68 13.26 -8.96
C LEU A 282 -7.34 12.25 -9.90
N HIS A 283 -8.46 12.67 -10.46
CA HIS A 283 -9.05 12.00 -11.61
C HIS A 283 -8.38 12.51 -12.90
N VAL A 284 -8.05 11.64 -13.84
CA VAL A 284 -7.36 12.04 -15.09
C VAL A 284 -8.16 13.08 -15.90
N GLY A 285 -9.49 13.05 -15.81
CA GLY A 285 -10.38 13.97 -16.55
C GLY A 285 -10.31 15.45 -16.17
N VAL A 286 -9.56 15.85 -15.13
CA VAL A 286 -9.34 17.28 -14.80
C VAL A 286 -7.96 17.79 -15.24
N ILE A 287 -7.18 16.96 -15.93
CA ILE A 287 -5.80 17.24 -16.30
C ILE A 287 -5.72 17.84 -17.70
N ASP A 288 -5.05 18.98 -17.79
CA ASP A 288 -4.57 19.60 -19.02
C ASP A 288 -3.21 20.27 -18.77
N GLU A 289 -2.63 20.83 -19.82
CA GLU A 289 -1.29 21.42 -19.80
C GLU A 289 -1.20 22.57 -18.77
N GLU A 290 -2.20 23.47 -18.74
CA GLU A 290 -2.23 24.60 -17.80
C GLU A 290 -2.30 24.14 -16.34
N VAL A 291 -3.11 23.12 -16.05
CA VAL A 291 -3.21 22.54 -14.69
C VAL A 291 -1.86 21.97 -14.26
N ILE A 292 -1.22 21.15 -15.09
CA ILE A 292 0.05 20.51 -14.73
C ILE A 292 1.18 21.52 -14.60
N ASP A 293 1.24 22.52 -15.49
CA ASP A 293 2.23 23.59 -15.43
C ASP A 293 2.07 24.39 -14.12
N ALA A 294 0.84 24.77 -13.75
CA ALA A 294 0.56 25.47 -12.49
C ALA A 294 0.93 24.62 -11.26
N MET A 295 0.61 23.32 -11.27
CA MET A 295 0.95 22.40 -10.19
C MET A 295 2.47 22.26 -10.04
N LYS A 296 3.20 22.12 -11.15
CA LYS A 296 4.67 22.03 -11.17
C LYS A 296 5.30 23.28 -10.56
N GLU A 297 4.89 24.45 -11.02
CA GLU A 297 5.39 25.74 -10.52
C GLU A 297 5.09 25.98 -9.05
N ALA A 298 3.97 25.46 -8.56
CA ALA A 298 3.54 25.57 -7.17
C ALA A 298 4.18 24.53 -6.24
N GLY A 299 5.10 23.69 -6.72
CA GLY A 299 5.82 22.72 -5.89
C GLY A 299 5.18 21.33 -5.79
N CYS A 300 4.22 21.00 -6.66
CA CYS A 300 3.68 19.64 -6.74
C CYS A 300 4.76 18.68 -7.25
N VAL A 301 5.00 17.62 -6.49
CA VAL A 301 6.05 16.63 -6.80
C VAL A 301 5.45 15.30 -7.23
N TYR A 302 4.23 14.98 -6.78
CA TYR A 302 3.58 13.72 -7.08
C TYR A 302 2.08 13.87 -7.28
N ILE A 303 1.57 13.16 -8.29
CA ILE A 303 0.14 12.99 -8.53
C ILE A 303 -0.17 11.50 -8.59
N SER A 304 -1.09 11.07 -7.71
CA SER A 304 -1.70 9.75 -7.79
C SER A 304 -2.94 9.82 -8.66
N TYR A 305 -2.95 9.06 -9.76
CA TYR A 305 -4.10 8.94 -10.65
C TYR A 305 -4.87 7.66 -10.37
N GLY A 306 -6.19 7.77 -10.25
CA GLY A 306 -7.07 6.61 -10.33
C GLY A 306 -7.18 6.15 -11.79
N ILE A 307 -6.35 5.17 -12.19
CA ILE A 307 -6.24 4.62 -13.55
C ILE A 307 -7.04 3.32 -13.66
N GLU A 308 -6.69 2.34 -12.83
CA GLU A 308 -7.32 1.03 -12.60
C GLU A 308 -7.31 0.04 -13.77
N SER A 309 -7.47 0.49 -15.01
CA SER A 309 -7.33 -0.31 -16.22
C SER A 309 -7.04 0.59 -17.43
N VAL A 310 -6.51 0.00 -18.51
CA VAL A 310 -6.45 0.63 -19.84
C VAL A 310 -7.28 -0.14 -20.86
N HIS A 311 -8.27 -0.90 -20.41
CA HIS A 311 -9.28 -1.51 -21.26
C HIS A 311 -10.63 -0.83 -21.03
N ASP A 312 -11.17 -0.15 -22.05
CA ASP A 312 -12.36 0.69 -21.90
C ASP A 312 -13.59 -0.05 -21.38
N ASP A 313 -13.76 -1.33 -21.72
CA ASP A 313 -14.89 -2.14 -21.21
C ASP A 313 -14.80 -2.37 -19.70
N ILE A 314 -13.59 -2.55 -19.19
CA ILE A 314 -13.33 -2.73 -17.75
C ILE A 314 -13.52 -1.40 -17.03
N LEU A 315 -13.02 -0.30 -17.60
CA LEU A 315 -13.25 1.05 -17.07
C LEU A 315 -14.75 1.40 -17.00
N ARG A 316 -15.55 0.97 -18.00
CA ARG A 316 -17.01 1.11 -17.98
C ARG A 316 -17.67 0.23 -16.92
N SER A 317 -17.25 -1.02 -16.78
CA SER A 317 -17.74 -1.94 -15.74
C SER A 317 -17.47 -1.41 -14.33
N MET A 318 -16.30 -0.80 -14.13
CA MET A 318 -15.90 -0.13 -12.89
C MET A 318 -16.62 1.20 -12.63
N GLU A 319 -17.39 1.72 -13.60
CA GLU A 319 -17.99 3.06 -13.59
C GLU A 319 -16.96 4.20 -13.41
N LYS A 320 -15.73 4.03 -13.92
CA LYS A 320 -14.63 4.96 -13.69
C LYS A 320 -14.83 6.34 -14.36
N LYS A 321 -15.68 6.40 -15.39
CA LYS A 321 -15.94 7.61 -16.20
C LYS A 321 -14.65 8.20 -16.82
N THR A 322 -13.81 7.32 -17.37
CA THR A 322 -12.61 7.66 -18.13
C THR A 322 -12.39 6.64 -19.24
N THR A 323 -11.50 6.97 -20.17
CA THR A 323 -11.04 6.12 -21.28
C THR A 323 -9.53 5.91 -21.23
N GLN A 324 -9.03 4.91 -21.95
CA GLN A 324 -7.59 4.70 -22.15
C GLN A 324 -6.90 5.95 -22.72
N ALA A 325 -7.51 6.60 -23.71
CA ALA A 325 -6.92 7.78 -24.35
C ALA A 325 -6.74 8.97 -23.38
N GLU A 326 -7.70 9.20 -22.49
CA GLU A 326 -7.60 10.24 -21.46
C GLU A 326 -6.51 9.92 -20.42
N ILE A 327 -6.38 8.64 -20.06
CA ILE A 327 -5.31 8.16 -19.18
C ILE A 327 -3.95 8.42 -19.84
N GLU A 328 -3.75 7.96 -21.08
CA GLU A 328 -2.49 8.13 -21.82
C GLU A 328 -2.10 9.60 -21.92
N ARG A 329 -3.05 10.47 -22.29
CA ARG A 329 -2.83 11.92 -22.36
C ARG A 329 -2.41 12.51 -21.01
N ALA A 330 -3.12 12.18 -19.92
CA ALA A 330 -2.80 12.71 -18.61
C ALA A 330 -1.40 12.27 -18.13
N LEU A 331 -1.04 11.01 -18.37
CA LEU A 331 0.27 10.47 -18.03
C LEU A 331 1.40 11.11 -18.84
N GLU A 332 1.20 11.30 -20.14
CA GLU A 332 2.16 11.94 -21.03
C GLU A 332 2.44 13.39 -20.59
N ILE A 333 1.40 14.21 -20.45
CA ILE A 333 1.54 15.62 -20.01
C ILE A 333 2.26 15.68 -18.66
N THR A 334 1.86 14.85 -17.69
CA THR A 334 2.46 14.83 -16.35
C THR A 334 3.94 14.48 -16.39
N ARG A 335 4.31 13.47 -17.20
CA ARG A 335 5.71 13.02 -17.36
C ARG A 335 6.56 14.08 -18.04
N GLU A 336 6.06 14.72 -19.09
CA GLU A 336 6.79 15.78 -19.81
C GLU A 336 7.15 16.95 -18.89
N ARG A 337 6.27 17.30 -17.93
CA ARG A 337 6.53 18.35 -16.92
C ARG A 337 7.35 17.85 -15.72
N ARG A 338 7.81 16.60 -15.75
CA ARG A 338 8.63 15.99 -14.70
C ARG A 338 7.95 16.08 -13.34
N ILE A 339 6.66 15.74 -13.29
CA ILE A 339 5.95 15.46 -12.05
C ILE A 339 5.94 13.94 -11.87
N GLY A 340 6.17 13.47 -10.65
CA GLY A 340 6.09 12.07 -10.32
C GLY A 340 4.66 11.56 -10.48
N ILE A 341 4.50 10.41 -11.13
CA ILE A 341 3.21 9.75 -11.33
C ILE A 341 3.12 8.58 -10.35
N GLN A 342 1.95 8.36 -9.77
CA GLN A 342 1.56 7.13 -9.11
C GLN A 342 0.20 6.68 -9.66
N GLY A 343 -0.03 5.37 -9.70
CA GLY A 343 -1.31 4.81 -10.09
C GLY A 343 -1.32 3.30 -9.84
N ASN A 344 -2.50 2.71 -9.92
CA ASN A 344 -2.68 1.27 -9.80
C ASN A 344 -3.42 0.74 -11.04
N PHE A 345 -3.09 -0.48 -11.44
CA PHE A 345 -4.00 -1.35 -12.17
C PHE A 345 -4.62 -2.36 -11.22
N ILE A 346 -5.94 -2.51 -11.32
CA ILE A 346 -6.75 -3.38 -10.47
C ILE A 346 -7.34 -4.47 -11.36
N PHE A 347 -6.83 -5.69 -11.21
CA PHE A 347 -7.30 -6.85 -11.96
C PHE A 347 -8.38 -7.61 -11.18
N GLY A 348 -9.30 -8.25 -11.91
CA GLY A 348 -10.32 -9.13 -11.33
C GLY A 348 -11.68 -8.47 -11.15
N ASP A 349 -11.97 -7.41 -11.91
CA ASP A 349 -13.33 -6.90 -12.05
C ASP A 349 -14.31 -7.97 -12.55
N ALA A 350 -15.60 -7.78 -12.29
CA ALA A 350 -16.64 -8.72 -12.73
C ALA A 350 -16.69 -8.93 -14.25
N ALA A 351 -16.25 -7.95 -15.05
CA ALA A 351 -16.16 -8.06 -16.51
C ALA A 351 -14.77 -8.55 -16.99
N GLU A 352 -13.80 -8.73 -16.10
CA GLU A 352 -12.44 -9.12 -16.46
C GLU A 352 -12.38 -10.53 -17.05
N THR A 353 -11.58 -10.66 -18.11
CA THR A 353 -11.23 -11.90 -18.81
C THR A 353 -9.70 -11.99 -18.92
N MET A 354 -9.18 -13.16 -19.30
CA MET A 354 -7.74 -13.30 -19.55
C MET A 354 -7.25 -12.38 -20.69
N GLU A 355 -8.10 -12.12 -21.70
CA GLU A 355 -7.78 -11.23 -22.82
C GLU A 355 -7.64 -9.77 -22.37
N THR A 356 -8.61 -9.28 -21.60
CA THR A 356 -8.62 -7.90 -21.07
C THR A 356 -7.50 -7.67 -20.05
N ALA A 357 -7.20 -8.68 -19.22
CA ALA A 357 -6.02 -8.67 -18.34
C ALA A 357 -4.70 -8.65 -19.13
N ASN A 358 -4.57 -9.47 -20.18
CA ASN A 358 -3.38 -9.47 -21.05
C ASN A 358 -3.23 -8.15 -21.82
N HIS A 359 -4.32 -7.52 -22.26
CA HIS A 359 -4.29 -6.19 -22.89
C HIS A 359 -3.70 -5.13 -21.95
N THR A 360 -4.21 -5.07 -20.72
CA THR A 360 -3.71 -4.14 -19.69
C THR A 360 -2.23 -4.40 -19.38
N MET A 361 -1.81 -5.68 -19.35
CA MET A 361 -0.41 -6.04 -19.14
C MET A 361 0.50 -5.71 -20.32
N ASP A 362 0.04 -5.87 -21.56
CA ASP A 362 0.82 -5.47 -22.74
C ASP A 362 1.11 -3.97 -22.68
N TRP A 363 0.07 -3.16 -22.42
CA TRP A 363 0.24 -1.74 -22.25
C TRP A 363 1.19 -1.41 -21.08
N TRP A 364 1.02 -2.04 -19.91
CA TRP A 364 1.89 -1.82 -18.76
C TRP A 364 3.36 -2.14 -19.09
N SER A 365 3.60 -3.24 -19.81
CA SER A 365 4.95 -3.68 -20.17
C SER A 365 5.70 -2.68 -21.04
N ARG A 366 4.97 -1.98 -21.91
CA ARG A 366 5.52 -0.94 -22.81
C ARG A 366 5.67 0.43 -22.15
N ASN A 367 5.07 0.62 -20.98
CA ASN A 367 4.95 1.92 -20.29
C ASN A 367 5.43 1.84 -18.82
N ARG A 368 6.44 1.00 -18.54
CA ARG A 368 6.95 0.74 -17.18
C ARG A 368 7.50 2.00 -16.50
N GLU A 369 7.88 3.01 -17.28
CA GLU A 369 8.38 4.29 -16.79
C GLU A 369 7.37 5.11 -15.98
N TYR A 370 6.06 4.86 -16.15
CA TYR A 370 5.03 5.48 -15.29
C TYR A 370 4.95 4.82 -13.91
N TYR A 371 5.55 3.64 -13.75
CA TYR A 371 5.68 2.94 -12.48
C TYR A 371 4.30 2.71 -11.82
N ILE A 372 3.33 2.30 -12.64
CA ILE A 372 1.97 1.95 -12.21
C ILE A 372 2.03 0.59 -11.50
N ALA A 373 1.48 0.52 -10.30
CA ALA A 373 1.50 -0.69 -9.50
C ALA A 373 0.46 -1.70 -9.98
N LEU A 374 0.77 -2.98 -9.84
CA LEU A 374 -0.13 -4.08 -10.20
C LEU A 374 -0.80 -4.63 -8.94
N SER A 375 -2.14 -4.65 -8.94
CA SER A 375 -2.94 -5.03 -7.78
C SER A 375 -4.16 -5.86 -8.17
N LEU A 376 -4.73 -6.55 -7.20
CA LEU A 376 -5.99 -7.26 -7.36
C LEU A 376 -7.13 -6.47 -6.74
N LEU A 377 -8.31 -6.60 -7.33
CA LEU A 377 -9.53 -6.07 -6.77
C LEU A 377 -9.78 -6.65 -5.37
N LYS A 378 -9.89 -5.75 -4.39
CA LYS A 378 -10.35 -6.07 -3.05
C LYS A 378 -11.83 -5.73 -2.94
N VAL A 379 -12.64 -6.74 -2.60
CA VAL A 379 -14.10 -6.62 -2.51
C VAL A 379 -14.49 -6.19 -1.10
N TYR A 380 -14.17 -4.93 -0.76
CA TYR A 380 -14.39 -4.41 0.60
C TYR A 380 -15.89 -4.34 0.95
N PRO A 381 -16.27 -4.68 2.21
CA PRO A 381 -17.61 -4.40 2.70
C PRO A 381 -18.00 -2.93 2.47
N GLY A 382 -19.29 -2.67 2.28
CA GLY A 382 -19.80 -1.33 1.95
C GLY A 382 -19.66 -0.91 0.47
N ALA A 383 -18.76 -1.53 -0.31
CA ALA A 383 -18.64 -1.25 -1.74
C ALA A 383 -19.77 -1.89 -2.57
N PRO A 384 -20.19 -1.29 -3.71
CA PRO A 384 -21.20 -1.88 -4.59
C PRO A 384 -20.89 -3.31 -5.06
N VAL A 385 -19.63 -3.61 -5.39
CA VAL A 385 -19.18 -4.96 -5.78
C VAL A 385 -19.39 -5.99 -4.68
N TYR A 386 -19.14 -5.63 -3.41
CA TYR A 386 -19.37 -6.50 -2.27
C TYR A 386 -20.84 -6.84 -2.11
N GLN A 387 -21.71 -5.82 -2.18
CA GLN A 387 -23.15 -6.02 -2.07
C GLN A 387 -23.69 -6.93 -3.19
N LYS A 388 -23.12 -6.83 -4.40
CA LYS A 388 -23.45 -7.71 -5.52
C LYS A 388 -22.94 -9.13 -5.30
N ALA A 389 -21.71 -9.30 -4.81
CA ALA A 389 -21.10 -10.61 -4.52
C ALA A 389 -21.88 -11.37 -3.43
N HIS A 390 -22.24 -10.68 -2.34
CA HIS A 390 -23.06 -11.25 -1.27
C HIS A 390 -24.46 -11.66 -1.76
N ARG A 391 -25.17 -10.80 -2.51
CA ARG A 391 -26.48 -11.15 -3.10
C ARG A 391 -26.44 -12.35 -4.05
N LYS A 392 -25.30 -12.59 -4.70
CA LYS A 392 -25.09 -13.74 -5.59
C LYS A 392 -24.67 -15.02 -4.85
N GLY A 393 -24.49 -14.97 -3.53
CA GLY A 393 -24.01 -16.11 -2.74
C GLY A 393 -22.52 -16.41 -2.92
N LEU A 394 -21.73 -15.47 -3.45
CA LEU A 394 -20.26 -15.62 -3.52
C LEU A 394 -19.60 -15.32 -2.16
N ILE A 395 -20.27 -14.52 -1.34
CA ILE A 395 -19.90 -14.26 0.05
C ILE A 395 -21.02 -14.85 0.90
N LEU A 396 -20.75 -15.97 1.56
CA LEU A 396 -21.74 -16.72 2.34
C LEU A 396 -21.81 -16.23 3.79
N ASP A 397 -20.65 -16.05 4.43
CA ASP A 397 -20.53 -15.58 5.80
C ASP A 397 -19.79 -14.24 5.81
N LYS A 398 -20.49 -13.19 6.24
CA LYS A 398 -19.93 -11.83 6.32
C LYS A 398 -18.85 -11.71 7.39
N ALA A 399 -19.00 -12.43 8.51
CA ALA A 399 -18.10 -12.37 9.64
C ALA A 399 -16.78 -13.10 9.35
N GLU A 400 -16.84 -14.24 8.66
CA GLU A 400 -15.65 -14.91 8.13
C GLU A 400 -14.99 -14.06 7.05
N TYR A 401 -15.78 -13.51 6.12
CA TYR A 401 -15.26 -12.69 5.04
C TYR A 401 -14.54 -11.42 5.53
N MET A 402 -15.03 -10.79 6.60
CA MET A 402 -14.39 -9.61 7.18
C MET A 402 -12.96 -9.90 7.71
N LYS A 403 -12.65 -11.17 8.01
CA LYS A 403 -11.34 -11.60 8.51
C LYS A 403 -10.37 -11.95 7.38
N GLU A 404 -10.83 -12.69 6.37
CA GLU A 404 -9.96 -13.26 5.32
C GLU A 404 -10.00 -12.49 3.97
N ALA A 405 -11.14 -11.85 3.65
CA ALA A 405 -11.36 -10.97 2.49
C ALA A 405 -10.78 -11.46 1.14
N ASP A 406 -11.08 -12.71 0.75
CA ASP A 406 -10.69 -13.30 -0.55
C ASP A 406 -11.93 -13.87 -1.25
N VAL A 407 -12.22 -13.36 -2.45
CA VAL A 407 -13.31 -13.86 -3.31
C VAL A 407 -13.00 -13.49 -4.75
N ASN A 408 -13.19 -14.43 -5.67
CA ASN A 408 -13.13 -14.17 -7.10
C ASN A 408 -14.52 -13.78 -7.59
N ILE A 409 -14.67 -12.55 -8.10
CA ILE A 409 -15.94 -12.06 -8.67
C ILE A 409 -15.88 -11.90 -10.19
N SER A 410 -14.73 -12.22 -10.80
CA SER A 410 -14.47 -12.06 -12.23
C SER A 410 -15.10 -13.17 -13.06
N GLY A 411 -15.06 -13.01 -14.39
CA GLY A 411 -15.43 -14.06 -15.33
C GLY A 411 -14.35 -15.15 -15.51
N ILE A 412 -13.20 -15.01 -14.83
CA ILE A 412 -12.07 -15.93 -14.89
C ILE A 412 -12.31 -17.06 -13.87
N ASP A 413 -12.14 -18.32 -14.26
CA ASP A 413 -12.24 -19.42 -13.28
C ASP A 413 -11.13 -19.36 -12.23
N ASP A 414 -11.38 -19.97 -11.07
CA ASP A 414 -10.51 -19.84 -9.90
C ASP A 414 -9.09 -20.34 -10.13
N ALA A 415 -8.90 -21.38 -10.96
CA ALA A 415 -7.57 -21.88 -11.25
C ALA A 415 -6.76 -20.85 -12.05
N ARG A 416 -7.35 -20.27 -13.11
CA ARG A 416 -6.72 -19.19 -13.89
C ARG A 416 -6.55 -17.92 -13.07
N PHE A 417 -7.53 -17.55 -12.25
CA PHE A 417 -7.45 -16.37 -11.39
C PHE A 417 -6.34 -16.50 -10.33
N ALA A 418 -6.17 -17.68 -9.74
CA ALA A 418 -5.06 -17.96 -8.83
C ALA A 418 -3.69 -17.85 -9.53
N ARG A 419 -3.58 -18.28 -10.80
CA ARG A 419 -2.36 -18.08 -11.60
C ARG A 419 -2.09 -16.60 -11.86
N LEU A 420 -3.11 -15.83 -12.25
CA LEU A 420 -3.02 -14.38 -12.43
C LEU A 420 -2.56 -13.69 -11.14
N LYS A 421 -3.20 -14.00 -9.99
CA LYS A 421 -2.84 -13.49 -8.66
C LYS A 421 -1.36 -13.71 -8.34
N ARG A 422 -0.88 -14.93 -8.52
CA ARG A 422 0.53 -15.28 -8.30
C ARG A 422 1.45 -14.49 -9.25
N ARG A 423 1.15 -14.47 -10.55
CA ARG A 423 2.00 -13.84 -11.56
C ARG A 423 2.10 -12.32 -11.38
N LEU A 424 0.99 -11.64 -11.05
CA LEU A 424 1.01 -10.22 -10.67
C LEU A 424 1.93 -9.98 -9.46
N GLY A 425 1.88 -10.87 -8.47
CA GLY A 425 2.80 -10.87 -7.33
C GLY A 425 4.26 -11.01 -7.74
N THR A 426 4.58 -11.95 -8.64
CA THR A 426 5.93 -12.11 -9.21
C THR A 426 6.38 -10.82 -9.91
N PHE A 427 5.57 -10.28 -10.82
CA PHE A 427 5.91 -9.09 -11.59
C PHE A 427 6.17 -7.88 -10.70
N ARG A 428 5.25 -7.59 -9.77
CA ARG A 428 5.39 -6.46 -8.83
C ARG A 428 6.70 -6.50 -8.04
N ASN A 429 7.16 -7.68 -7.67
CA ASN A 429 8.34 -7.83 -6.80
C ASN A 429 9.65 -8.01 -7.59
N THR A 430 9.60 -8.49 -8.83
CA THR A 430 10.80 -8.89 -9.58
C THR A 430 11.09 -8.05 -10.82
N LEU A 431 10.10 -7.36 -11.38
CA LEU A 431 10.29 -6.47 -12.52
C LEU A 431 10.38 -5.02 -12.02
N PHE A 432 11.49 -4.34 -12.30
CA PHE A 432 11.76 -2.98 -11.84
C PHE A 432 12.72 -2.22 -12.78
N ILE A 433 12.88 -0.91 -12.61
CA ILE A 433 13.77 -0.09 -13.44
C ILE A 433 15.10 0.08 -12.68
N PRO A 434 16.14 -0.70 -12.98
CA PRO A 434 17.39 -0.61 -12.23
C PRO A 434 18.11 0.71 -12.51
N ALA A 435 18.64 1.32 -11.45
CA ALA A 435 19.54 2.47 -11.53
C ALA A 435 20.98 2.03 -11.22
N LYS A 436 21.93 2.64 -11.93
CA LYS A 436 23.36 2.35 -11.73
C LYS A 436 23.85 3.03 -10.46
N ILE A 437 24.41 2.23 -9.55
CA ILE A 437 25.03 2.73 -8.32
C ILE A 437 26.47 3.18 -8.62
N GLN A 438 26.78 4.44 -8.35
CA GLN A 438 28.15 4.96 -8.31
C GLN A 438 28.82 4.68 -6.96
N ARG A 439 28.13 4.90 -5.84
CA ARG A 439 28.64 4.69 -4.48
C ARG A 439 27.55 4.14 -3.56
N PHE A 440 27.95 3.26 -2.64
CA PHE A 440 27.10 2.71 -1.60
C PHE A 440 27.96 2.51 -0.35
N GLU A 441 27.87 3.44 0.59
CA GLU A 441 28.83 3.55 1.70
C GLU A 441 28.11 3.66 3.02
N LYS A 442 28.43 2.77 3.97
CA LYS A 442 27.96 2.86 5.35
C LYS A 442 28.55 4.11 5.99
N GLN A 443 27.69 4.95 6.56
CA GLN A 443 28.06 6.15 7.29
C GLN A 443 28.51 5.80 8.73
N PRO A 444 29.42 6.59 9.33
CA PRO A 444 29.82 6.39 10.72
C PRO A 444 28.72 6.79 11.71
N GLN A 445 27.85 7.73 11.34
CA GLN A 445 26.71 8.11 12.18
C GLN A 445 25.57 7.09 12.06
N LYS A 446 24.76 7.04 13.12
CA LYS A 446 23.50 6.29 13.15
C LYS A 446 22.33 7.27 13.15
N ASN A 447 21.14 6.80 12.75
CA ASN A 447 19.93 7.63 12.83
C ASN A 447 19.47 7.81 14.28
N ALA A 448 18.39 8.58 14.50
CA ALA A 448 17.81 8.82 15.83
C ALA A 448 17.37 7.53 16.57
N LEU A 449 17.26 6.42 15.84
CA LEU A 449 16.83 5.11 16.33
C LEU A 449 18.02 4.17 16.58
N GLY A 450 19.26 4.62 16.33
CA GLY A 450 20.48 3.82 16.46
C GLY A 450 20.75 2.88 15.27
N GLU A 451 20.03 3.02 14.17
CA GLU A 451 20.20 2.20 12.97
C GLU A 451 21.33 2.72 12.07
N ASP A 452 21.89 1.81 11.27
CA ASP A 452 22.95 2.17 10.33
C ASP A 452 22.42 3.07 9.21
N LEU A 453 23.21 4.09 8.86
CA LEU A 453 22.96 4.98 7.74
C LEU A 453 23.90 4.65 6.58
N TYR A 454 23.43 4.90 5.36
CA TYR A 454 24.13 4.67 4.12
C TYR A 454 24.00 5.90 3.23
N ARG A 455 25.10 6.24 2.56
CA ARG A 455 25.12 7.17 1.43
C ARG A 455 25.04 6.36 0.15
N VAL A 456 24.07 6.68 -0.70
CA VAL A 456 23.88 6.03 -2.00
C VAL A 456 23.91 7.10 -3.08
N VAL A 457 24.91 6.99 -3.96
CA VAL A 457 25.06 7.84 -5.15
C VAL A 457 24.72 7.00 -6.38
N TRP A 458 23.82 7.49 -7.22
CA TRP A 458 23.30 6.73 -8.36
C TRP A 458 22.97 7.61 -9.57
N ASP A 459 23.02 6.98 -10.75
CA ASP A 459 22.72 7.63 -12.03
C ASP A 459 21.25 7.44 -12.38
N CYS A 460 20.54 8.54 -12.64
CA CYS A 460 19.16 8.47 -13.08
C CYS A 460 19.07 7.93 -14.51
N PRO A 461 18.40 6.78 -14.74
CA PRO A 461 18.30 6.21 -16.09
C PRO A 461 17.41 7.05 -17.02
N SER A 462 16.55 7.92 -16.46
CA SER A 462 15.63 8.75 -17.23
C SER A 462 16.25 10.07 -17.72
N CYS A 463 16.96 10.80 -16.85
CA CYS A 463 17.52 12.12 -17.19
C CYS A 463 19.05 12.21 -17.17
N GLY A 464 19.75 11.15 -16.73
CA GLY A 464 21.21 11.12 -16.65
C GLY A 464 21.81 11.84 -15.43
N GLU A 465 20.99 12.51 -14.62
CA GLU A 465 21.47 13.22 -13.43
C GLU A 465 22.00 12.28 -12.34
N VAL A 466 23.05 12.74 -11.65
CA VAL A 466 23.62 12.05 -10.51
C VAL A 466 22.87 12.46 -9.23
N ASN A 467 22.35 11.48 -8.51
CA ASN A 467 21.59 11.70 -7.29
C ASN A 467 22.42 11.24 -6.08
N ASP A 468 22.54 12.09 -5.06
CA ASP A 468 23.33 11.86 -3.84
C ASP A 468 22.41 11.83 -2.61
N TYR A 469 22.02 10.64 -2.18
CA TYR A 469 21.21 10.42 -0.99
C TYR A 469 22.11 10.10 0.20
N ARG A 470 22.02 10.87 1.29
CA ARG A 470 22.99 10.79 2.41
C ARG A 470 22.47 10.07 3.65
N SER A 471 21.16 9.92 3.77
CA SER A 471 20.48 9.47 4.99
C SER A 471 19.59 8.25 4.75
N ILE A 472 20.10 7.22 4.06
CA ILE A 472 19.33 5.99 3.79
C ILE A 472 19.58 4.96 4.88
N THR A 473 18.54 4.33 5.40
CA THR A 473 18.67 3.12 6.23
C THR A 473 18.15 1.92 5.48
N VAL A 474 18.87 0.81 5.64
CA VAL A 474 18.53 -0.47 5.04
C VAL A 474 18.02 -1.40 6.11
N THR A 475 16.85 -1.99 5.88
CA THR A 475 16.27 -2.94 6.83
C THR A 475 16.00 -4.30 6.16
N ALA A 476 16.51 -5.36 6.80
CA ALA A 476 16.64 -6.69 6.23
C ALA A 476 15.34 -7.43 5.80
N PRO A 477 14.13 -7.21 6.38
CA PRO A 477 12.94 -7.90 5.91
C PRO A 477 12.12 -7.17 4.85
N TYR A 478 12.31 -5.86 4.64
CA TYR A 478 11.49 -5.08 3.70
C TYR A 478 12.26 -4.64 2.47
N ASN A 479 13.45 -4.05 2.65
CA ASN A 479 14.32 -3.60 1.58
C ASN A 479 15.39 -4.66 1.29
N PHE A 480 15.02 -5.94 1.31
CA PHE A 480 15.98 -7.04 1.30
C PHE A 480 16.86 -7.05 0.04
N GLN A 481 16.26 -6.89 -1.14
CA GLN A 481 16.97 -7.01 -2.42
C GLN A 481 17.30 -5.66 -3.05
N LYS A 482 16.39 -4.70 -2.95
CA LYS A 482 16.42 -3.43 -3.68
C LYS A 482 15.86 -2.30 -2.83
N ILE A 483 16.23 -1.08 -3.19
CA ILE A 483 15.81 0.17 -2.54
C ILE A 483 15.19 1.04 -3.62
N LEU A 484 13.95 1.48 -3.41
CA LEU A 484 13.25 2.39 -4.30
C LEU A 484 13.82 3.81 -4.13
N VAL A 485 14.21 4.43 -5.24
CA VAL A 485 14.80 5.78 -5.28
C VAL A 485 14.05 6.66 -6.28
N THR A 486 14.06 7.96 -6.03
CA THR A 486 13.42 8.96 -6.89
C THR A 486 14.45 9.97 -7.34
N CYS A 487 14.47 10.33 -8.63
CA CYS A 487 15.38 11.37 -9.07
C CYS A 487 14.93 12.73 -8.54
N ARG A 488 15.80 13.47 -7.83
CA ARG A 488 15.50 14.82 -7.31
C ARG A 488 15.27 15.86 -8.41
N THR A 489 15.69 15.58 -9.64
CA THR A 489 15.57 16.49 -10.79
C THR A 489 14.34 16.21 -11.64
N CYS A 490 14.17 14.98 -12.13
CA CYS A 490 13.06 14.64 -13.03
C CYS A 490 11.90 13.88 -12.36
N LEU A 491 12.02 13.54 -11.08
CA LEU A 491 11.01 12.81 -10.29
C LEU A 491 10.65 11.41 -10.82
N SER A 492 11.42 10.90 -11.79
CA SER A 492 11.32 9.51 -12.23
C SER A 492 11.73 8.56 -11.10
N ARG A 493 11.05 7.42 -11.01
CA ARG A 493 11.33 6.37 -10.02
C ARG A 493 12.21 5.27 -10.61
N SER A 494 13.10 4.72 -9.80
CA SER A 494 14.00 3.63 -10.16
C SER A 494 14.41 2.86 -8.90
N GLU A 495 15.11 1.75 -9.05
CA GLU A 495 15.56 0.95 -7.93
C GLU A 495 17.05 0.67 -8.00
N VAL A 496 17.71 0.77 -6.85
CA VAL A 496 19.11 0.41 -6.68
C VAL A 496 19.22 -0.89 -5.89
N GLU A 497 20.20 -1.72 -6.23
CA GLU A 497 20.50 -2.94 -5.48
C GLU A 497 20.84 -2.60 -4.01
N ASN A 498 20.23 -3.31 -3.08
CA ASN A 498 20.62 -3.23 -1.68
C ASN A 498 21.96 -3.96 -1.46
N ARG A 499 23.08 -3.20 -1.44
CA ARG A 499 24.42 -3.72 -1.17
C ARG A 499 24.74 -3.92 0.32
N ALA A 500 23.86 -3.50 1.21
CA ALA A 500 23.94 -3.80 2.65
C ALA A 500 23.19 -5.08 3.06
N ARG A 501 22.59 -5.80 2.10
CA ARG A 501 21.88 -7.05 2.39
C ARG A 501 22.83 -8.06 3.04
N GLN A 502 22.33 -8.73 4.07
CA GLN A 502 23.03 -9.85 4.70
C GLN A 502 22.40 -11.16 4.27
N ALA A 503 23.22 -12.13 3.86
CA ALA A 503 22.74 -13.47 3.56
C ALA A 503 22.23 -14.12 4.85
N TRP A 504 21.05 -14.73 4.78
CA TRP A 504 20.53 -15.54 5.87
C TRP A 504 21.00 -16.99 5.66
N ILE A 505 21.80 -17.49 6.59
CA ILE A 505 22.28 -18.87 6.58
C ILE A 505 21.54 -19.67 7.65
N ASP A 506 20.94 -20.79 7.26
CA ASP A 506 20.35 -21.81 8.14
C ASP A 506 21.27 -23.04 8.08
N PRO A 507 22.15 -23.27 9.07
CA PRO A 507 23.15 -24.33 9.01
C PRO A 507 22.56 -25.73 8.76
N GLU A 508 21.40 -26.03 9.33
CA GLU A 508 20.71 -27.31 9.11
C GLU A 508 20.14 -27.38 7.70
N GLY A 509 19.58 -26.27 7.21
CA GLY A 509 19.14 -26.15 5.81
C GLY A 509 20.28 -26.31 4.81
N GLU A 510 21.45 -25.76 5.10
CA GLU A 510 22.67 -25.89 4.27
C GLU A 510 23.14 -27.34 4.19
N GLU A 511 23.23 -28.03 5.33
CA GLU A 511 23.62 -29.45 5.37
C GLU A 511 22.66 -30.31 4.55
N ARG A 512 21.34 -30.13 4.72
CA ARG A 512 20.33 -30.83 3.92
C ARG A 512 20.46 -30.51 2.43
N TYR A 513 20.73 -29.26 2.08
CA TYR A 513 20.93 -28.85 0.70
C TYR A 513 22.14 -29.57 0.08
N HIS A 514 23.26 -29.68 0.79
CA HIS A 514 24.43 -30.40 0.30
C HIS A 514 24.13 -31.87 0.03
N GLN A 515 23.41 -32.54 0.94
CA GLN A 515 22.97 -33.92 0.75
C GLN A 515 22.04 -34.07 -0.47
N ALA A 516 21.07 -33.17 -0.63
CA ALA A 516 20.16 -33.16 -1.78
C ALA A 516 20.91 -32.93 -3.11
N ALA A 517 21.87 -32.01 -3.12
CA ALA A 517 22.70 -31.72 -4.29
C ALA A 517 23.58 -32.91 -4.70
N MET A 518 24.13 -33.66 -3.73
CA MET A 518 24.86 -34.91 -4.00
C MET A 518 23.96 -35.97 -4.63
N LEU A 519 22.71 -36.13 -4.15
CA LEU A 519 21.73 -37.04 -4.76
C LEU A 519 21.42 -36.63 -6.21
N LYS A 520 21.25 -35.33 -6.47
CA LYS A 520 21.02 -34.79 -7.82
C LYS A 520 22.21 -35.07 -8.74
N GLN A 521 23.44 -34.81 -8.28
CA GLN A 521 24.68 -35.10 -9.04
C GLN A 521 24.85 -36.60 -9.33
N ALA A 522 24.40 -37.47 -8.42
CA ALA A 522 24.39 -38.91 -8.62
C ALA A 522 23.24 -39.41 -9.52
N GLY A 523 22.43 -38.53 -10.11
CA GLY A 523 21.30 -38.88 -10.97
C GLY A 523 20.06 -39.39 -10.22
N ARG A 524 20.05 -39.35 -8.88
CA ARG A 524 18.94 -39.82 -8.03
C ARG A 524 17.87 -38.73 -7.87
N LEU A 525 17.30 -38.29 -8.99
CA LEU A 525 16.46 -37.09 -9.07
C LEU A 525 15.22 -37.11 -8.17
N LYS A 526 14.55 -38.27 -8.03
CA LYS A 526 13.37 -38.41 -7.15
C LYS A 526 13.73 -38.17 -5.68
N GLU A 527 14.87 -38.69 -5.25
CA GLU A 527 15.34 -38.57 -3.86
C GLU A 527 15.85 -37.16 -3.58
N ALA A 528 16.59 -36.58 -4.53
CA ALA A 528 16.96 -35.17 -4.48
C ALA A 528 15.74 -34.26 -4.36
N MET A 529 14.69 -34.50 -5.17
CA MET A 529 13.44 -33.75 -5.11
C MET A 529 12.78 -33.82 -3.73
N MET A 530 12.67 -35.02 -3.14
CA MET A 530 12.11 -35.17 -1.79
C MET A 530 12.92 -34.38 -0.75
N ALA A 531 14.25 -34.45 -0.81
CA ALA A 531 15.13 -33.70 0.08
C ALA A 531 14.99 -32.17 -0.09
N TYR A 532 14.89 -31.67 -1.33
CA TYR A 532 14.60 -30.25 -1.57
C TYR A 532 13.24 -29.83 -1.02
N MET A 533 12.19 -30.67 -1.15
CA MET A 533 10.87 -30.36 -0.60
C MET A 533 10.87 -30.24 0.92
N GLU A 534 11.70 -31.01 1.63
CA GLU A 534 11.85 -30.85 3.08
C GLU A 534 12.42 -29.48 3.45
N ILE A 535 13.38 -28.96 2.68
CA ILE A 535 13.94 -27.62 2.88
C ILE A 535 12.85 -26.57 2.64
N LEU A 536 12.08 -26.69 1.55
CA LEU A 536 11.06 -25.71 1.16
C LEU A 536 9.85 -25.69 2.10
N ARG A 537 9.56 -26.78 2.82
CA ARG A 537 8.46 -26.87 3.79
C ARG A 537 8.84 -26.43 5.20
N ARG A 538 10.10 -26.06 5.45
CA ARG A 538 10.53 -25.54 6.77
C ARG A 538 9.70 -24.28 7.11
N PRO A 539 9.12 -24.21 8.31
CA PRO A 539 8.38 -23.03 8.73
C PRO A 539 9.36 -21.88 8.94
N TYR A 540 9.02 -20.72 8.38
CA TYR A 540 9.72 -19.45 8.63
C TYR A 540 8.74 -18.45 9.22
N PRO A 541 9.22 -17.43 9.98
CA PRO A 541 8.34 -16.42 10.54
C PRO A 541 7.48 -15.77 9.43
N PRO A 542 6.16 -15.66 9.61
CA PRO A 542 5.23 -15.25 8.55
C PRO A 542 5.51 -13.86 7.97
N ASN A 543 6.18 -12.99 8.74
CA ASN A 543 6.46 -11.59 8.37
C ASN A 543 7.89 -11.35 7.85
N VAL A 544 8.65 -12.42 7.58
CA VAL A 544 9.98 -12.29 6.98
C VAL A 544 9.84 -12.63 5.50
N HIS A 545 10.05 -11.66 4.61
CA HIS A 545 10.01 -11.91 3.15
C HIS A 545 11.31 -12.57 2.63
N ASN A 546 12.42 -12.35 3.35
CA ASN A 546 13.69 -13.03 3.12
C ASN A 546 13.60 -14.54 3.44
N ARG A 547 14.46 -15.36 2.85
CA ARG A 547 14.59 -16.81 3.10
C ARG A 547 16.07 -17.19 3.22
N PRO A 548 16.40 -18.29 3.91
CA PRO A 548 17.77 -18.77 3.95
C PRO A 548 18.30 -19.15 2.56
N GLU A 549 19.61 -19.09 2.39
CA GLU A 549 20.25 -19.37 1.11
C GLU A 549 19.93 -20.78 0.57
N ALA A 550 19.97 -21.80 1.44
CA ALA A 550 19.55 -23.15 1.12
C ALA A 550 18.12 -23.24 0.53
N PHE A 551 17.17 -22.44 1.01
CA PHE A 551 15.81 -22.42 0.47
C PHE A 551 15.80 -21.94 -0.99
N ILE A 552 16.51 -20.85 -1.27
CA ILE A 552 16.54 -20.23 -2.60
C ILE A 552 17.15 -21.22 -3.61
N ARG A 553 18.28 -21.83 -3.26
CA ARG A 553 18.94 -22.82 -4.13
C ARG A 553 18.11 -24.10 -4.27
N ALA A 554 17.47 -24.57 -3.20
CA ALA A 554 16.57 -25.73 -3.26
C ALA A 554 15.38 -25.49 -4.18
N ALA A 555 14.77 -24.30 -4.14
CA ALA A 555 13.69 -23.92 -5.06
C ALA A 555 14.19 -23.94 -6.52
N PHE A 556 15.33 -23.30 -6.79
CA PHE A 556 15.92 -23.28 -8.11
C PHE A 556 16.24 -24.70 -8.64
N ASP A 557 16.84 -25.55 -7.81
CA ASP A 557 17.16 -26.93 -8.18
C ASP A 557 15.92 -27.80 -8.38
N ALA A 558 14.87 -27.62 -7.56
CA ALA A 558 13.59 -28.29 -7.74
C ALA A 558 12.96 -27.92 -9.09
N GLY A 559 12.95 -26.63 -9.45
CA GLY A 559 12.47 -26.17 -10.75
C GLY A 559 13.17 -26.86 -11.92
N ASN A 560 14.50 -26.98 -11.86
CA ASN A 560 15.28 -27.71 -12.86
C ASN A 560 14.90 -29.19 -12.97
N ILE A 561 14.65 -29.88 -11.85
CA ILE A 561 14.22 -31.28 -11.90
C ILE A 561 12.82 -31.40 -12.51
N PHE A 562 11.90 -30.49 -12.21
CA PHE A 562 10.55 -30.52 -12.80
C PHE A 562 10.60 -30.37 -14.33
N LEU A 563 11.44 -29.47 -14.86
CA LEU A 563 11.64 -29.35 -16.32
C LEU A 563 12.15 -30.64 -16.97
N GLN A 564 12.90 -31.46 -16.24
CA GLN A 564 13.48 -32.70 -16.76
C GLN A 564 12.56 -33.91 -16.63
N THR A 565 11.62 -33.90 -15.68
CA THR A 565 10.96 -35.13 -15.21
C THR A 565 9.44 -35.14 -15.34
N GLN A 566 8.78 -33.99 -15.53
CA GLN A 566 7.32 -33.94 -15.62
C GLN A 566 6.82 -33.36 -16.95
N PRO A 567 5.64 -33.80 -17.43
CA PRO A 567 4.97 -33.14 -18.55
C PRO A 567 4.43 -31.78 -18.10
N GLY A 568 4.98 -30.70 -18.68
CA GLY A 568 4.50 -29.33 -18.49
C GLY A 568 5.39 -28.48 -17.57
N PRO A 569 5.60 -27.19 -17.87
CA PRO A 569 6.53 -26.33 -17.14
C PRO A 569 5.92 -25.68 -15.89
N GLU A 570 4.63 -25.86 -15.59
CA GLU A 570 3.94 -25.10 -14.52
C GLU A 570 4.58 -25.26 -13.14
N ALA A 571 4.90 -26.49 -12.75
CA ALA A 571 5.57 -26.74 -11.47
C ALA A 571 6.95 -26.10 -11.44
N ALA A 572 7.71 -26.18 -12.55
CA ALA A 572 9.01 -25.55 -12.65
C ALA A 572 8.93 -24.02 -12.54
N ILE A 573 7.99 -23.40 -13.25
CA ILE A 573 7.70 -21.96 -13.18
C ILE A 573 7.47 -21.55 -11.72
N HIS A 574 6.61 -22.27 -10.98
CA HIS A 574 6.35 -21.95 -9.58
C HIS A 574 7.62 -21.88 -8.72
N TYR A 575 8.50 -22.88 -8.82
CA TYR A 575 9.72 -22.89 -8.02
C TYR A 575 10.75 -21.85 -8.48
N PHE A 576 10.82 -21.55 -9.78
CA PHE A 576 11.65 -20.46 -10.28
C PHE A 576 11.13 -19.09 -9.83
N GLU A 577 9.82 -18.88 -9.78
CA GLU A 577 9.21 -17.67 -9.20
C GLU A 577 9.58 -17.52 -7.73
N GLU A 578 9.48 -18.59 -6.93
CA GLU A 578 9.86 -18.56 -5.50
C GLU A 578 11.33 -18.19 -5.29
N ALA A 579 12.24 -18.76 -6.08
CA ALA A 579 13.66 -18.41 -6.07
C ALA A 579 13.89 -16.96 -6.48
N LEU A 580 13.29 -16.54 -7.61
CA LEU A 580 13.47 -15.20 -8.18
C LEU A 580 12.97 -14.10 -7.25
N LEU A 581 11.86 -14.31 -6.53
CA LEU A 581 11.36 -13.37 -5.53
C LEU A 581 12.42 -13.00 -4.47
N ARG A 582 13.44 -13.84 -4.25
CA ARG A 582 14.54 -13.62 -3.30
C ARG A 582 15.88 -13.31 -3.99
N ARG A 583 15.87 -13.22 -5.32
CA ARG A 583 17.00 -12.97 -6.22
C ARG A 583 16.62 -12.04 -7.36
N ALA A 584 15.79 -11.04 -7.09
CA ALA A 584 15.25 -10.14 -8.12
C ALA A 584 16.34 -9.34 -8.86
N CYS A 585 17.52 -9.14 -8.26
CA CYS A 585 18.65 -8.46 -8.92
C CYS A 585 19.57 -9.42 -9.70
N ASP A 586 19.26 -10.72 -9.76
CA ASP A 586 20.10 -11.72 -10.43
C ASP A 586 19.58 -12.02 -11.86
N PRO A 587 20.31 -11.60 -12.92
CA PRO A 587 19.88 -11.81 -14.30
C PRO A 587 19.76 -13.29 -14.69
N ALA A 588 20.51 -14.21 -14.05
CA ALA A 588 20.44 -15.63 -14.39
C ALA A 588 19.10 -16.26 -13.99
N HIS A 589 18.56 -15.85 -12.83
CA HIS A 589 17.25 -16.32 -12.36
C HIS A 589 16.12 -15.84 -13.29
N HIS A 590 16.24 -14.62 -13.81
CA HIS A 590 15.30 -14.10 -14.81
C HIS A 590 15.33 -14.91 -16.13
N ILE A 591 16.52 -15.22 -16.65
CA ILE A 591 16.67 -15.99 -17.90
C ILE A 591 16.05 -17.39 -17.76
N VAL A 592 16.32 -18.07 -16.65
CA VAL A 592 15.81 -19.44 -16.40
C VAL A 592 14.29 -19.44 -16.30
N LEU A 593 13.72 -18.49 -15.55
CA LEU A 593 12.27 -18.33 -15.48
C LEU A 593 11.69 -18.03 -16.87
N ALA A 594 12.31 -17.14 -17.65
CA ALA A 594 11.82 -16.79 -18.97
C ALA A 594 11.77 -17.99 -19.94
N HIS A 595 12.75 -18.89 -19.93
CA HIS A 595 12.69 -20.13 -20.70
C HIS A 595 11.52 -21.03 -20.27
N ALA A 596 11.30 -21.17 -18.96
CA ALA A 596 10.19 -21.97 -18.44
C ALA A 596 8.82 -21.35 -18.81
N LEU A 597 8.72 -20.01 -18.75
CA LEU A 597 7.52 -19.26 -19.14
C LEU A 597 7.21 -19.40 -20.63
N LEU A 598 8.22 -19.32 -21.49
CA LEU A 598 8.07 -19.51 -22.93
C LEU A 598 7.58 -20.92 -23.25
N ALA A 599 8.17 -21.95 -22.61
CA ALA A 599 7.70 -23.33 -22.73
C ALA A 599 6.25 -23.51 -22.24
N GLY A 600 5.77 -22.63 -21.35
CA GLY A 600 4.42 -22.63 -20.80
C GLY A 600 3.42 -21.75 -21.56
N GLY A 601 3.81 -21.22 -22.72
CA GLY A 601 2.95 -20.35 -23.54
C GLY A 601 2.68 -18.96 -22.93
N SER A 602 3.53 -18.50 -22.00
CA SER A 602 3.51 -17.12 -21.48
C SER A 602 4.65 -16.30 -22.13
N ASP A 603 4.61 -16.14 -23.45
CA ASP A 603 5.62 -15.44 -24.26
C ASP A 603 5.84 -13.98 -23.84
N GLY A 604 4.76 -13.24 -23.52
CA GLY A 604 4.82 -11.87 -23.01
C GLY A 604 5.52 -11.77 -21.65
N ALA A 605 5.28 -12.75 -20.76
CA ALA A 605 5.98 -12.82 -19.48
C ALA A 605 7.46 -13.19 -19.67
N ALA A 606 7.76 -14.13 -20.57
CA ALA A 606 9.13 -14.50 -20.91
C ALA A 606 9.92 -13.29 -21.44
N ARG A 607 9.31 -12.49 -22.33
CA ARG A 607 9.87 -11.24 -22.85
C ARG A 607 10.25 -10.27 -21.74
N LEU A 608 9.33 -10.01 -20.80
CA LEU A 608 9.58 -9.11 -19.67
C LEU A 608 10.76 -9.53 -18.80
N HIS A 609 10.86 -10.82 -18.48
CA HIS A 609 11.98 -11.33 -17.70
C HIS A 609 13.30 -11.31 -18.49
N CYS A 610 13.25 -11.53 -19.81
CA CYS A 610 14.41 -11.35 -20.69
C CYS A 610 14.93 -9.90 -20.67
N GLU A 611 14.03 -8.94 -20.83
CA GLU A 611 14.36 -7.51 -20.76
C GLU A 611 14.93 -7.12 -19.39
N GLN A 612 14.32 -7.59 -18.30
CA GLN A 612 14.82 -7.34 -16.95
C GLN A 612 16.24 -7.91 -16.77
N ALA A 613 16.50 -9.14 -17.26
CA ALA A 613 17.83 -9.73 -17.23
C ALA A 613 18.84 -8.87 -18.00
N ARG A 614 18.46 -8.33 -19.17
CA ARG A 614 19.31 -7.43 -19.97
C ARG A 614 19.64 -6.13 -19.24
N MET A 615 18.67 -5.55 -18.53
CA MET A 615 18.90 -4.33 -17.74
C MET A 615 19.83 -4.57 -16.53
N LEU A 616 19.84 -5.79 -15.98
CA LEU A 616 20.65 -6.17 -14.83
C LEU A 616 22.04 -6.72 -15.19
N ALA A 617 22.19 -7.28 -16.39
CA ALA A 617 23.41 -7.97 -16.80
C ALA A 617 24.58 -6.99 -16.97
N PRO A 618 25.76 -7.29 -16.40
CA PRO A 618 26.95 -6.51 -16.68
C PRO A 618 27.36 -6.68 -18.16
N PRO A 619 27.81 -5.61 -18.85
CA PRO A 619 28.11 -5.63 -20.28
C PRO A 619 29.11 -6.71 -20.72
N GLU A 620 29.99 -7.14 -19.80
CA GLU A 620 31.08 -8.10 -20.08
C GLU A 620 30.73 -9.59 -19.92
N ASN A 621 29.51 -9.96 -19.51
CA ASN A 621 29.16 -11.36 -19.28
C ASN A 621 28.65 -12.07 -20.55
N ALA A 622 29.57 -12.70 -21.28
CA ALA A 622 29.29 -13.41 -22.54
C ALA A 622 28.29 -14.57 -22.41
N ALA A 623 28.27 -15.28 -21.27
CA ALA A 623 27.34 -16.40 -21.07
C ALA A 623 25.89 -15.91 -20.89
N LEU A 624 25.69 -14.82 -20.15
CA LEU A 624 24.38 -14.16 -20.04
C LEU A 624 23.94 -13.60 -21.40
N ALA A 625 24.86 -12.97 -22.14
CA ALA A 625 24.59 -12.43 -23.47
C ALA A 625 24.06 -13.52 -24.44
N ALA A 626 24.75 -14.66 -24.51
CA ALA A 626 24.34 -15.77 -25.37
C ALA A 626 22.95 -16.35 -24.99
N GLY A 627 22.68 -16.51 -23.69
CA GLY A 627 21.36 -16.96 -23.21
C GLY A 627 20.23 -15.99 -23.57
N MET A 628 20.49 -14.69 -23.48
CA MET A 628 19.52 -13.66 -23.85
C MET A 628 19.27 -13.60 -25.37
N GLU A 629 20.28 -13.77 -26.20
CA GLU A 629 20.13 -13.81 -27.67
C GLU A 629 19.24 -14.97 -28.12
N GLN A 630 19.46 -16.17 -27.57
CA GLN A 630 18.64 -17.34 -27.87
C GLN A 630 17.17 -17.12 -27.49
N LEU A 631 16.93 -16.54 -26.33
CA LEU A 631 15.60 -16.25 -25.82
C LEU A 631 14.90 -15.15 -26.64
N THR A 632 15.62 -14.08 -26.99
CA THR A 632 15.11 -12.99 -27.83
C THR A 632 14.64 -13.53 -29.18
N ALA A 633 15.49 -14.33 -29.85
CA ALA A 633 15.14 -14.95 -31.13
C ALA A 633 13.98 -15.96 -31.03
N ALA A 634 13.74 -16.57 -29.86
CA ALA A 634 12.62 -17.47 -29.64
C ALA A 634 11.30 -16.72 -29.46
N VAL A 635 11.31 -15.63 -28.66
CA VAL A 635 10.15 -14.76 -28.42
C VAL A 635 9.73 -14.00 -29.68
N GLU A 636 10.68 -13.55 -30.50
CA GLU A 636 10.38 -12.78 -31.73
C GLU A 636 9.77 -13.63 -32.86
N ARG A 637 9.96 -14.97 -32.85
CA ARG A 637 9.47 -15.87 -33.91
C ARG A 637 7.97 -16.16 -33.87
N GLU A 638 7.27 -15.80 -32.80
CA GLU A 638 5.82 -16.06 -32.61
C GLU A 638 4.92 -14.88 -33.07
N SER A 639 5.50 -13.84 -33.66
CA SER A 639 4.95 -12.47 -33.76
C SER A 639 3.85 -12.19 -34.81
N GLY A 640 2.81 -13.03 -34.86
CA GLY A 640 1.54 -12.70 -35.53
C GLY A 640 0.40 -12.28 -34.58
N ALA A 641 0.46 -12.68 -33.31
CA ALA A 641 -0.59 -12.47 -32.31
C ALA A 641 -0.11 -11.56 -31.15
N PRO A 642 -1.02 -10.94 -30.38
CA PRO A 642 -0.65 -10.18 -29.18
C PRO A 642 0.06 -11.08 -28.14
N PRO A 643 1.04 -10.53 -27.39
CA PRO A 643 1.81 -11.30 -26.42
C PRO A 643 0.94 -11.76 -25.23
N ILE A 644 1.15 -12.99 -24.77
CA ILE A 644 0.42 -13.60 -23.66
C ILE A 644 1.25 -13.53 -22.38
N TYR A 645 0.76 -12.81 -21.37
CA TYR A 645 1.41 -12.68 -20.06
C TYR A 645 0.91 -13.71 -19.06
N PHE A 646 -0.34 -14.13 -19.23
CA PHE A 646 -1.02 -15.10 -18.39
C PHE A 646 -1.67 -16.18 -19.26
N SER A 647 -1.14 -17.41 -19.19
CA SER A 647 -1.65 -18.61 -19.89
C SER A 647 -2.59 -19.50 -19.07
#